data_AF-A0A1B9M9W3-F1
#
_entry.id   AF-A0A1B9M9W3-F1
#
_cell.length_a   1.000
_cell.length_b   1.000
_cell.length_c   1.000
_cell.angle_alpha   90.00
_cell.angle_beta   90.00
_cell.angle_gamma   90.00
#
_symmetry.space_group_name_H-M   'P 1'
#
loop_
_entity.id
_entity.type
_entity.pdbx_description
1 polymer ?
#
loop_
_entity_poly.entity_id
_entity_poly.type
_entity_poly.pdbx_seq_one_letter_code
_entity_poly.pdbx_strand_id
1 'polypeptide(L)'
;MSINTDTVIFFLITVGIIFLVIMGFFLLFKAFYIKVPQGTALIVNDMTSKPKVHFTGALVYPVIYKKEFMKISLITFDVERRGKDGLICKDNLRADICVAFYLRVNETTEDVLKVAKSIGVDRASDQKAVSSLFSAKFSEALKTVGKQFELAKLFEDRMNFRERIIDVIGKDLNGYALEDVAIDYLEQTPIKSLDPDNIFDAEGINKITSITAVHKDETNKRERDLELALKKKDTETIEAKLELERQQADAEARQKREIETIRAREKAETLKVQEEERLKAEQARIQSQQEIEVREENRLREVEVAQQNRLRAIAIEEERVERARSLEIVAREREVELQRIEKDKVLEEEKKHIANVIRERVAVEKTVAVEEENIKEVREVSKADREKQTTIIEAEARAEQELVKQVKQAEADEQSSKHRAIEISTMAQAELEAAAKQAEAKKQLAQGIEAEEAAIGLAEAKVRKARAEAEEKEGLVKANITAETLLAEAKGNQEKGLSEAKVIEAKAIATEKQGLTEAKVLEEKLSAQARGDERIGYAKAAATKEQGLAEALVIRERLTAEANGLVEKFQAMATMSEQSQHHEEFRLALEKGFEQAMAAIAANKEIAREQADVLAAAFSKANIEIVGGNDNFFNSFSKAISVGKAIEGTVNQSPVLQSALQSVLSRLSGNKNIDLKETLKNTDLKALAKQFLPSDSNQENDGQ
;
A
#
# COMPACT_ATOMS: atom_id res chain seq x y z
N MET A 1 67.86 -51.98 -90.48
CA MET A 1 68.22 -52.32 -89.09
C MET A 1 67.04 -53.10 -88.53
N SER A 2 67.03 -54.42 -88.75
CA SER A 2 65.92 -55.28 -88.33
C SER A 2 65.97 -55.42 -86.81
N ILE A 3 64.98 -54.87 -86.13
CA ILE A 3 64.82 -55.11 -84.70
C ILE A 3 64.49 -56.61 -84.57
N ASN A 4 65.40 -57.38 -83.97
CA ASN A 4 65.23 -58.83 -83.78
C ASN A 4 63.96 -59.08 -82.96
N THR A 5 63.01 -59.82 -83.55
CA THR A 5 61.74 -60.18 -82.91
C THR A 5 61.96 -60.88 -81.57
N ASP A 6 63.02 -61.69 -81.45
CA ASP A 6 63.34 -62.43 -80.22
C ASP A 6 63.78 -61.51 -79.07
N THR A 7 64.54 -60.45 -79.36
CA THR A 7 64.93 -59.45 -78.35
C THR A 7 63.73 -58.63 -77.87
N VAL A 8 62.76 -58.37 -78.76
CA VAL A 8 61.52 -57.66 -78.40
C VAL A 8 60.62 -58.56 -77.53
N ILE A 9 60.52 -59.85 -77.85
CA ILE A 9 59.74 -60.83 -77.07
C ILE A 9 60.34 -60.99 -75.66
N PHE A 10 61.67 -61.13 -75.53
CA PHE A 10 62.32 -61.27 -74.22
C PHE A 10 62.14 -60.02 -73.35
N PHE A 11 62.25 -58.83 -73.94
CA PHE A 11 62.00 -57.57 -73.24
C PHE A 11 60.53 -57.45 -72.77
N LEU A 12 59.56 -57.82 -73.61
CA LEU A 12 58.13 -57.81 -73.25
C LEU A 12 57.80 -58.80 -72.12
N ILE A 13 58.40 -60.00 -72.12
CA ILE A 13 58.21 -60.98 -71.05
C ILE A 13 58.80 -60.44 -69.73
N THR A 14 59.99 -59.85 -69.77
CA THR A 14 60.64 -59.29 -68.57
C THR A 14 59.84 -58.12 -68.00
N VAL A 15 59.37 -57.21 -68.86
CA VAL A 15 58.47 -56.10 -68.47
C VAL A 15 57.14 -56.64 -67.94
N GLY A 16 56.59 -57.70 -68.55
CA GLY A 16 55.36 -58.36 -68.09
C GLY A 16 55.50 -58.99 -66.71
N ILE A 17 56.62 -59.64 -66.41
CA ILE A 17 56.91 -60.22 -65.09
C ILE A 17 57.08 -59.12 -64.04
N ILE A 18 57.84 -58.06 -64.36
CA ILE A 18 58.02 -56.90 -63.47
C ILE A 18 56.65 -56.26 -63.17
N PHE A 19 55.81 -56.11 -64.19
CA PHE A 19 54.45 -55.60 -64.03
C PHE A 19 53.60 -56.51 -63.13
N LEU A 20 53.69 -57.83 -63.29
CA LEU A 20 52.98 -58.80 -62.45
C LEU A 20 53.41 -58.76 -60.99
N VAL A 21 54.71 -58.60 -60.72
CA VAL A 21 55.26 -58.46 -59.37
C VAL A 21 54.79 -57.15 -58.72
N ILE A 22 54.83 -56.04 -59.46
CA ILE A 22 54.34 -54.75 -58.99
C ILE A 22 52.83 -54.81 -58.72
N MET A 23 52.06 -55.39 -59.64
CA MET A 23 50.61 -55.55 -59.48
C MET A 23 50.27 -56.46 -58.28
N GLY A 24 51.03 -57.54 -58.10
CA GLY A 24 50.93 -58.41 -56.93
C GLY A 24 51.18 -57.66 -55.63
N PHE A 25 52.21 -56.81 -55.58
CA PHE A 25 52.50 -55.96 -54.43
C PHE A 25 51.36 -54.97 -54.14
N PHE A 26 50.78 -54.33 -55.16
CA PHE A 26 49.62 -53.43 -54.98
C PHE A 26 48.38 -54.16 -54.45
N LEU A 27 48.10 -55.37 -54.95
CA LEU A 27 46.99 -56.20 -54.44
C LEU A 27 47.20 -56.60 -52.99
N LEU A 28 48.44 -56.94 -52.62
CA LEU A 28 48.84 -57.33 -51.27
C LEU A 28 48.75 -56.14 -50.30
N PHE A 29 49.21 -54.96 -50.75
CA PHE A 29 49.06 -53.71 -50.00
C PHE A 29 47.58 -53.35 -49.79
N LYS A 30 46.75 -53.46 -50.84
CA LYS A 30 45.30 -53.25 -50.74
C LYS A 30 44.64 -54.23 -49.78
N ALA A 31 45.07 -55.50 -49.76
CA ALA A 31 44.51 -56.52 -48.88
C ALA A 31 44.89 -56.29 -47.40
N PHE A 32 46.08 -55.74 -47.13
CA PHE A 32 46.58 -55.52 -45.77
C PHE A 32 46.27 -54.14 -45.20
N TYR A 33 45.95 -53.17 -46.05
CA TYR A 33 45.59 -51.83 -45.60
C TYR A 33 44.12 -51.79 -45.13
N ILE A 34 43.94 -51.74 -43.81
CA ILE A 34 42.61 -51.68 -43.19
C ILE A 34 42.25 -50.22 -43.00
N LYS A 35 41.18 -49.79 -43.67
CA LYS A 35 40.57 -48.46 -43.49
C LYS A 35 39.69 -48.47 -42.24
N VAL A 36 39.78 -47.41 -41.45
CA VAL A 36 39.02 -47.26 -40.21
C VAL A 36 37.79 -46.38 -40.47
N PRO A 37 36.57 -46.83 -40.12
CA PRO A 37 35.40 -45.97 -40.22
C PRO A 37 35.48 -44.84 -39.20
N GLN A 38 34.92 -43.67 -39.55
CA GLN A 38 34.87 -42.53 -38.66
C GLN A 38 34.16 -42.88 -37.34
N GLY A 39 34.63 -42.32 -36.22
CA GLY A 39 34.10 -42.65 -34.89
C GLY A 39 34.59 -43.99 -34.32
N THR A 40 35.58 -44.64 -34.96
CA THR A 40 36.29 -45.79 -34.40
C THR A 40 37.80 -45.59 -34.40
N ALA A 41 38.47 -46.18 -33.43
CA ALA A 41 39.92 -46.29 -33.35
C ALA A 41 40.33 -47.73 -33.62
N LEU A 42 41.33 -47.93 -34.48
CA LEU A 42 41.95 -49.21 -34.73
C LEU A 42 43.17 -49.36 -33.81
N ILE A 43 43.10 -50.34 -32.93
CA ILE A 43 44.22 -50.73 -32.08
C ILE A 43 44.90 -51.91 -32.74
N VAL A 44 46.18 -51.74 -33.07
CA VAL A 44 47.02 -52.76 -33.67
C VAL A 44 48.05 -53.19 -32.64
N ASN A 45 47.94 -54.44 -32.23
CA ASN A 45 48.98 -55.08 -31.42
C ASN A 45 50.02 -55.68 -32.37
N ASP A 46 51.15 -55.01 -32.50
CA ASP A 46 52.32 -55.48 -33.25
C ASP A 46 53.32 -56.16 -32.30
N MET A 47 54.50 -56.54 -32.80
CA MET A 47 55.56 -57.16 -31.99
C MET A 47 56.28 -56.17 -31.05
N THR A 48 55.80 -54.92 -30.93
CA THR A 48 56.40 -53.88 -30.08
C THR A 48 55.81 -53.89 -28.67
N SER A 49 56.54 -53.36 -27.69
CA SER A 49 56.12 -53.31 -26.28
C SER A 49 54.87 -52.46 -25.99
N LYS A 50 54.40 -51.63 -26.93
CA LYS A 50 53.21 -50.78 -26.79
C LYS A 50 52.32 -50.92 -28.03
N PRO A 51 51.03 -51.27 -27.88
CA PRO A 51 50.06 -51.28 -28.97
C PRO A 51 49.93 -49.89 -29.60
N LYS A 52 49.72 -49.82 -30.92
CA LYS A 52 49.57 -48.56 -31.67
C LYS A 52 48.12 -48.31 -32.01
N VAL A 53 47.70 -47.05 -31.91
CA VAL A 53 46.33 -46.60 -32.21
C VAL A 53 46.34 -45.79 -33.50
N HIS A 54 45.42 -46.12 -34.41
CA HIS A 54 45.27 -45.46 -35.70
C HIS A 54 43.80 -45.06 -35.93
N PHE A 55 43.56 -43.82 -36.37
CA PHE A 55 42.21 -43.28 -36.59
C PHE A 55 41.76 -43.28 -38.07
N THR A 56 42.71 -43.34 -39.02
CA THR A 56 42.42 -43.26 -40.46
C THR A 56 42.58 -44.61 -41.16
N GLY A 57 43.70 -45.29 -40.92
CA GLY A 57 44.02 -46.57 -41.54
C GLY A 57 45.41 -47.03 -41.15
N ALA A 58 45.60 -48.35 -41.10
CA ALA A 58 46.89 -48.95 -40.82
C ALA A 58 47.11 -50.20 -41.66
N LEU A 59 48.37 -50.48 -41.96
CA LEU A 59 48.77 -51.73 -42.58
C LEU A 59 48.80 -52.81 -41.48
N VAL A 60 47.90 -53.78 -41.57
CA VAL A 60 47.78 -54.87 -40.60
C VAL A 60 48.11 -56.19 -41.27
N TYR A 61 49.21 -56.82 -40.87
CA TYR A 61 49.57 -58.16 -41.35
C TYR A 61 48.77 -59.22 -40.57
N PRO A 62 47.78 -59.89 -41.20
CA PRO A 62 46.78 -60.70 -40.48
C PRO A 62 47.36 -61.90 -39.72
N VAL A 63 48.57 -62.34 -40.06
CA VAL A 63 49.24 -63.48 -39.42
C VAL A 63 50.00 -63.07 -38.14
N ILE A 64 50.51 -61.84 -38.09
CA ILE A 64 51.43 -61.39 -37.03
C ILE A 64 50.73 -60.41 -36.08
N TYR A 65 49.83 -59.57 -36.60
CA TYR A 65 49.22 -58.47 -35.84
C TYR A 65 47.78 -58.78 -35.46
N LYS A 66 47.42 -58.47 -34.22
CA LYS A 66 46.01 -58.49 -33.77
C LYS A 66 45.40 -57.11 -34.03
N LYS A 67 44.26 -57.08 -34.71
CA LYS A 67 43.44 -55.87 -34.89
C LYS A 67 42.25 -55.88 -33.95
N GLU A 68 42.00 -54.74 -33.31
CA GLU A 68 40.82 -54.53 -32.47
C GLU A 68 40.22 -53.16 -32.83
N PHE A 69 38.90 -53.10 -32.99
CA PHE A 69 38.18 -51.86 -33.27
C PHE A 69 37.48 -51.39 -32.00
N MET A 70 37.75 -50.16 -31.60
CA MET A 70 37.08 -49.50 -30.48
C MET A 70 36.21 -48.37 -30.99
N LYS A 71 34.97 -48.27 -30.55
CA LYS A 71 34.13 -47.10 -30.82
C LYS A 71 34.57 -45.95 -29.91
N ILE A 72 34.85 -44.79 -30.50
CA ILE A 72 35.17 -43.53 -29.80
C ILE A 72 34.06 -42.48 -29.98
N SER A 73 32.94 -42.89 -30.58
CA SER A 73 31.74 -42.07 -30.72
C SER A 73 31.07 -41.81 -29.37
N LEU A 74 30.12 -40.86 -29.37
CA LEU A 74 29.25 -40.56 -28.23
C LEU A 74 28.47 -41.80 -27.75
N ILE A 75 28.43 -41.95 -26.43
CA ILE A 75 27.77 -42.99 -25.65
C ILE A 75 26.87 -42.26 -24.64
N THR A 76 25.58 -42.55 -24.66
CA THR A 76 24.58 -41.87 -23.82
C THR A 76 24.16 -42.77 -22.67
N PHE A 77 24.26 -42.30 -21.43
CA PHE A 77 23.89 -43.08 -20.26
C PHE A 77 23.02 -42.28 -19.29
N ASP A 78 21.91 -42.89 -18.86
CA ASP A 78 20.93 -42.24 -18.00
C ASP A 78 21.06 -42.70 -16.55
N VAL A 79 21.10 -41.73 -15.63
CA VAL A 79 21.02 -41.98 -14.19
C VAL A 79 19.68 -41.48 -13.68
N GLU A 80 18.87 -42.42 -13.21
CA GLU A 80 17.57 -42.14 -12.63
C GLU A 80 17.61 -42.22 -11.11
N ARG A 81 16.94 -41.25 -10.46
CA ARG A 81 16.74 -41.19 -9.01
C ARG A 81 15.29 -40.77 -8.75
N ARG A 82 14.45 -41.69 -8.27
CA ARG A 82 13.01 -41.46 -8.05
C ARG A 82 12.54 -42.02 -6.72
N GLY A 83 11.48 -41.44 -6.16
CA GLY A 83 10.84 -41.92 -4.94
C GLY A 83 11.80 -41.91 -3.75
N LYS A 84 11.97 -43.07 -3.11
CA LYS A 84 12.85 -43.24 -1.95
C LYS A 84 14.33 -42.96 -2.26
N ASP A 85 14.74 -43.18 -3.52
CA ASP A 85 16.09 -42.89 -4.00
C ASP A 85 16.22 -41.49 -4.62
N GLY A 86 15.19 -40.64 -4.47
CA GLY A 86 15.18 -39.26 -4.95
C GLY A 86 16.34 -38.43 -4.38
N LEU A 87 16.76 -37.43 -5.16
CA LEU A 87 17.86 -36.54 -4.84
C LEU A 87 17.49 -35.65 -3.65
N ILE A 88 18.28 -35.70 -2.57
CA ILE A 88 18.06 -34.87 -1.39
C ILE A 88 18.70 -33.50 -1.61
N CYS A 89 17.87 -32.46 -1.55
CA CYS A 89 18.28 -31.07 -1.70
C CYS A 89 18.78 -30.47 -0.36
N LYS A 90 19.30 -29.25 -0.43
CA LYS A 90 19.79 -28.48 0.72
C LYS A 90 18.69 -28.23 1.77
N ASP A 91 17.47 -28.00 1.30
CA ASP A 91 16.25 -27.77 2.09
C ASP A 91 15.59 -29.06 2.61
N ASN A 92 16.27 -30.20 2.50
CA ASN A 92 15.78 -31.53 2.88
C ASN A 92 14.52 -31.98 2.12
N LEU A 93 14.18 -31.31 1.02
CA LEU A 93 13.19 -31.80 0.06
C LEU A 93 13.84 -32.81 -0.88
N ARG A 94 13.05 -33.76 -1.39
CA ARG A 94 13.48 -34.70 -2.42
C ARG A 94 12.97 -34.33 -3.80
N ALA A 95 13.86 -34.47 -4.77
CA ALA A 95 13.56 -34.33 -6.19
C ALA A 95 13.71 -35.68 -6.90
N ASP A 96 12.73 -36.01 -7.73
CA ASP A 96 12.85 -37.08 -8.71
C ASP A 96 13.54 -36.50 -9.94
N ILE A 97 14.68 -37.09 -10.33
CA ILE A 97 15.51 -36.59 -11.42
C ILE A 97 15.96 -37.71 -12.36
N CYS A 98 15.99 -37.43 -13.66
CA CYS A 98 16.60 -38.24 -14.71
C CYS A 98 17.64 -37.38 -15.43
N VAL A 99 18.89 -37.82 -15.41
CA VAL A 99 20.01 -37.10 -16.03
C VAL A 99 20.70 -38.00 -17.04
N ALA A 100 20.76 -37.54 -18.29
CA ALA A 100 21.48 -38.19 -19.38
C ALA A 100 22.90 -37.61 -19.49
N PHE A 101 23.90 -38.50 -19.41
CA PHE A 101 25.32 -38.18 -19.54
C PHE A 101 25.82 -38.59 -20.92
N TYR A 102 26.46 -37.66 -21.61
CA TYR A 102 27.06 -37.85 -22.93
C TYR A 102 28.56 -38.05 -22.78
N LEU A 103 29.04 -39.27 -23.00
CA LEU A 103 30.43 -39.65 -22.82
C LEU A 103 31.05 -39.99 -24.17
N ARG A 104 32.31 -39.62 -24.37
CA ARG A 104 33.11 -40.11 -25.50
C ARG A 104 34.52 -40.44 -25.04
N VAL A 105 35.25 -41.21 -25.85
CA VAL A 105 36.69 -41.37 -25.65
C VAL A 105 37.38 -40.28 -26.48
N ASN A 106 38.33 -39.55 -25.88
CA ASN A 106 39.10 -38.55 -26.62
C ASN A 106 39.88 -39.20 -27.76
N GLU A 107 40.04 -38.49 -28.88
CA GLU A 107 40.79 -38.96 -30.06
C GLU A 107 42.32 -38.85 -29.85
N THR A 108 42.80 -39.12 -28.64
CA THR A 108 44.21 -39.17 -28.31
C THR A 108 44.67 -40.63 -28.23
N THR A 109 45.91 -40.91 -28.65
CA THR A 109 46.45 -42.27 -28.59
C THR A 109 46.56 -42.78 -27.16
N GLU A 110 46.82 -41.88 -26.20
CA GLU A 110 46.98 -42.21 -24.79
C GLU A 110 45.65 -42.60 -24.13
N ASP A 111 44.57 -41.82 -24.36
CA ASP A 111 43.27 -42.09 -23.74
C ASP A 111 42.64 -43.38 -24.28
N VAL A 112 42.72 -43.62 -25.59
CA VAL A 112 42.25 -44.88 -26.20
C VAL A 112 42.99 -46.09 -25.62
N LEU A 113 44.30 -46.00 -25.43
CA LEU A 113 45.07 -47.08 -24.80
C LEU A 113 44.75 -47.25 -23.31
N LYS A 114 44.46 -46.17 -22.60
CA LYS A 114 44.08 -46.18 -21.18
C LYS A 114 42.73 -46.88 -20.98
N VAL A 115 41.75 -46.58 -21.83
CA VAL A 115 40.44 -47.26 -21.85
C VAL A 115 40.60 -48.74 -22.25
N ALA A 116 41.37 -49.02 -23.30
CA ALA A 116 41.64 -50.39 -23.75
C ALA A 116 42.22 -51.28 -22.63
N LYS A 117 43.17 -50.73 -21.85
CA LYS A 117 43.83 -51.47 -20.76
C LYS A 117 42.98 -51.62 -19.51
N SER A 118 42.19 -50.60 -19.16
CA SER A 118 41.41 -50.59 -17.91
C SER A 118 40.11 -51.38 -18.01
N ILE A 119 39.42 -51.31 -19.15
CA ILE A 119 38.07 -51.87 -19.31
C ILE A 119 38.03 -52.99 -20.36
N GLY A 120 38.95 -52.97 -21.33
CA GLY A 120 38.96 -53.88 -22.47
C GLY A 120 38.20 -53.32 -23.68
N VAL A 121 38.66 -53.62 -24.90
CA VAL A 121 38.11 -53.05 -26.15
C VAL A 121 36.64 -53.43 -26.38
N ASP A 122 36.29 -54.69 -26.08
CA ASP A 122 34.94 -55.21 -26.26
C ASP A 122 33.94 -54.56 -25.29
N ARG A 123 34.33 -54.39 -24.02
CA ARG A 123 33.48 -53.80 -22.98
C ARG A 123 33.41 -52.27 -23.06
N ALA A 124 34.49 -51.63 -23.52
CA ALA A 124 34.51 -50.19 -23.75
C ALA A 124 33.52 -49.75 -24.84
N SER A 125 33.21 -50.65 -25.76
CA SER A 125 32.26 -50.39 -26.85
C SER A 125 30.81 -50.75 -26.49
N ASP A 126 30.55 -51.33 -25.31
CA ASP A 126 29.22 -51.76 -24.86
C ASP A 126 28.62 -50.77 -23.84
N GLN A 127 27.48 -50.19 -24.21
CA GLN A 127 26.72 -49.23 -23.41
C GLN A 127 26.41 -49.74 -21.99
N LYS A 128 26.02 -51.02 -21.86
CA LYS A 128 25.63 -51.58 -20.55
C LYS A 128 26.82 -51.73 -19.62
N ALA A 129 27.98 -52.09 -20.15
CA ALA A 129 29.20 -52.24 -19.37
C ALA A 129 29.70 -50.89 -18.85
N VAL A 130 29.69 -49.85 -19.71
CA VAL A 130 30.08 -48.48 -19.34
C VAL A 130 29.12 -47.91 -18.29
N SER A 131 27.81 -48.11 -18.48
CA SER A 131 26.77 -47.75 -17.52
C SER A 131 27.03 -48.34 -16.13
N SER A 132 27.27 -49.64 -16.04
CA SER A 132 27.52 -50.31 -14.75
C SER A 132 28.81 -49.84 -14.08
N LEU A 133 29.81 -49.37 -14.85
CA LEU A 133 31.09 -48.93 -14.31
C LEU A 133 30.98 -47.55 -13.65
N PHE A 134 30.22 -46.64 -14.25
CA PHE A 134 30.16 -45.24 -13.81
C PHE A 134 28.90 -44.87 -13.04
N SER A 135 27.87 -45.71 -13.01
CA SER A 135 26.60 -45.45 -12.30
C SER A 135 26.79 -45.02 -10.85
N ALA A 136 27.68 -45.67 -10.11
CA ALA A 136 27.99 -45.32 -8.73
C ALA A 136 28.67 -43.94 -8.62
N LYS A 137 29.65 -43.65 -9.49
CA LYS A 137 30.39 -42.37 -9.48
C LYS A 137 29.48 -41.19 -9.84
N PHE A 138 28.65 -41.34 -10.87
CA PHE A 138 27.71 -40.28 -11.25
C PHE A 138 26.57 -40.12 -10.26
N SER A 139 26.08 -41.22 -9.68
CA SER A 139 25.10 -41.13 -8.59
C SER A 139 25.66 -40.38 -7.38
N GLU A 140 26.93 -40.56 -7.04
CA GLU A 140 27.58 -39.85 -5.93
C GLU A 140 27.77 -38.37 -6.24
N ALA A 141 28.17 -38.05 -7.48
CA ALA A 141 28.27 -36.66 -7.93
C ALA A 141 26.91 -35.96 -7.88
N LEU A 142 25.84 -36.60 -8.37
CA LEU A 142 24.48 -36.06 -8.30
C LEU A 142 24.06 -35.78 -6.86
N LYS A 143 24.27 -36.71 -5.93
CA LYS A 143 23.97 -36.51 -4.50
C LYS A 143 24.74 -35.33 -3.91
N THR A 144 26.04 -35.24 -4.22
CA THR A 144 26.92 -34.18 -3.74
C THR A 144 26.45 -32.81 -4.21
N VAL A 145 26.15 -32.67 -5.50
CA VAL A 145 25.69 -31.40 -6.08
C VAL A 145 24.27 -31.08 -5.60
N GLY A 146 23.36 -32.05 -5.59
CA GLY A 146 21.98 -31.84 -5.15
C GLY A 146 21.89 -31.27 -3.74
N LYS A 147 22.76 -31.70 -2.82
CA LYS A 147 22.78 -31.18 -1.44
C LYS A 147 23.22 -29.72 -1.33
N GLN A 148 23.84 -29.15 -2.37
CA GLN A 148 24.24 -27.75 -2.41
C GLN A 148 23.11 -26.81 -2.84
N PHE A 149 22.09 -27.32 -3.53
CA PHE A 149 20.99 -26.54 -4.09
C PHE A 149 19.67 -26.76 -3.34
N GLU A 150 18.87 -25.70 -3.25
CA GLU A 150 17.47 -25.79 -2.80
C GLU A 150 16.59 -26.29 -3.95
N LEU A 151 15.48 -26.97 -3.63
CA LEU A 151 14.63 -27.59 -4.65
C LEU A 151 14.14 -26.56 -5.68
N ALA A 152 13.68 -25.39 -5.23
CA ALA A 152 13.19 -24.32 -6.10
C ALA A 152 14.25 -23.85 -7.12
N LYS A 153 15.51 -23.70 -6.67
CA LYS A 153 16.61 -23.25 -7.52
C LYS A 153 16.97 -24.25 -8.62
N LEU A 154 16.72 -25.54 -8.40
CA LEU A 154 16.92 -26.56 -9.45
C LEU A 154 15.94 -26.39 -10.61
N PHE A 155 14.75 -25.84 -10.38
CA PHE A 155 13.79 -25.52 -11.43
C PHE A 155 14.12 -24.22 -12.16
N GLU A 156 14.60 -23.22 -11.43
CA GLU A 156 14.91 -21.89 -11.95
C GLU A 156 16.24 -21.85 -12.72
N ASP A 157 17.32 -22.41 -12.16
CA ASP A 157 18.69 -22.32 -12.69
C ASP A 157 19.29 -23.71 -13.00
N ARG A 158 18.74 -24.34 -14.04
CA ARG A 158 19.19 -25.67 -14.51
C ARG A 158 20.60 -25.67 -15.08
N MET A 159 21.08 -24.54 -15.61
CA MET A 159 22.41 -24.45 -16.21
C MET A 159 23.50 -24.56 -15.14
N ASN A 160 23.36 -23.84 -14.03
CA ASN A 160 24.31 -23.89 -12.93
C ASN A 160 24.39 -25.29 -12.30
N PHE A 161 23.25 -25.95 -12.12
CA PHE A 161 23.23 -27.33 -11.66
C PHE A 161 23.99 -28.28 -12.62
N ARG A 162 23.82 -28.11 -13.94
CA ARG A 162 24.57 -28.85 -14.96
C ARG A 162 26.08 -28.62 -14.85
N GLU A 163 26.51 -27.36 -14.76
CA GLU A 163 27.93 -27.01 -14.64
C GLU A 163 28.56 -27.61 -13.39
N ARG A 164 27.87 -27.55 -12.25
CA ARG A 164 28.35 -28.16 -11.01
C ARG A 164 28.46 -29.68 -11.08
N ILE A 165 27.58 -30.35 -11.81
CA ILE A 165 27.70 -31.78 -12.07
C ILE A 165 28.99 -32.07 -12.84
N ILE A 166 29.28 -31.30 -13.90
CA ILE A 166 30.49 -31.46 -14.72
C ILE A 166 31.75 -31.21 -13.86
N ASP A 167 31.74 -30.17 -13.02
CA ASP A 167 32.85 -29.84 -12.12
C ASP A 167 33.18 -30.97 -11.14
N VAL A 168 32.16 -31.56 -10.49
CA VAL A 168 32.34 -32.60 -9.47
C VAL A 168 32.79 -33.93 -10.07
N ILE A 169 32.28 -34.29 -11.25
CA ILE A 169 32.69 -35.52 -11.95
C ILE A 169 34.15 -35.40 -12.44
N GLY A 170 34.54 -34.19 -12.87
CA GLY A 170 35.84 -33.88 -13.44
C GLY A 170 35.96 -34.30 -14.91
N LYS A 171 37.10 -33.97 -15.53
CA LYS A 171 37.35 -34.19 -16.97
C LYS A 171 37.90 -35.58 -17.30
N ASP A 172 38.50 -36.28 -16.35
CA ASP A 172 39.19 -37.55 -16.60
C ASP A 172 38.45 -38.76 -15.99
N LEU A 173 37.75 -39.51 -16.85
CA LEU A 173 37.03 -40.74 -16.50
C LEU A 173 37.77 -41.97 -17.05
N ASN A 174 39.00 -42.21 -16.60
CA ASN A 174 39.82 -43.34 -17.08
C ASN A 174 40.04 -43.36 -18.60
N GLY A 175 40.06 -42.17 -19.23
CA GLY A 175 40.21 -41.97 -20.68
C GLY A 175 38.89 -41.71 -21.42
N TYR A 176 37.73 -41.81 -20.74
CA TYR A 176 36.51 -41.15 -21.20
C TYR A 176 36.54 -39.68 -20.81
N ALA A 177 35.97 -38.86 -21.69
CA ALA A 177 35.63 -37.47 -21.46
C ALA A 177 34.11 -37.31 -21.43
N LEU A 178 33.64 -36.50 -20.49
CA LEU A 178 32.25 -36.07 -20.45
C LEU A 178 32.08 -34.92 -21.43
N GLU A 179 31.25 -35.11 -22.45
CA GLU A 179 30.98 -34.10 -23.49
C GLU A 179 29.87 -33.15 -23.05
N ASP A 180 28.77 -33.68 -22.51
CA ASP A 180 27.64 -32.89 -22.00
C ASP A 180 26.80 -33.67 -20.97
N VAL A 181 25.93 -32.95 -20.25
CA VAL A 181 24.97 -33.46 -19.28
C VAL A 181 23.60 -32.83 -19.53
N ALA A 182 22.59 -33.64 -19.81
CA ALA A 182 21.20 -33.17 -19.96
C ALA A 182 20.33 -33.65 -18.80
N ILE A 183 19.40 -32.80 -18.37
CA ILE A 183 18.41 -33.13 -17.34
C ILE A 183 17.09 -33.35 -18.06
N ASP A 184 16.70 -34.60 -18.23
CA ASP A 184 15.51 -34.98 -18.99
C ASP A 184 14.24 -34.81 -18.16
N TYR A 185 14.32 -35.13 -16.87
CA TYR A 185 13.20 -35.06 -15.95
C TYR A 185 13.64 -34.49 -14.61
N LEU A 186 12.86 -33.57 -14.06
CA LEU A 186 13.03 -33.02 -12.73
C LEU A 186 11.67 -32.66 -12.17
N GLU A 187 11.25 -33.33 -11.10
CA GLU A 187 10.03 -33.03 -10.36
C GLU A 187 10.26 -33.19 -8.86
N GLN A 188 9.37 -32.64 -8.05
CA GLN A 188 9.35 -32.92 -6.62
C GLN A 188 8.90 -34.36 -6.39
N THR A 189 9.58 -35.10 -5.52
CA THR A 189 9.13 -36.44 -5.11
C THR A 189 7.77 -36.32 -4.39
N PRO A 190 6.74 -37.08 -4.80
CA PRO A 190 5.43 -36.99 -4.16
C PRO A 190 5.49 -37.44 -2.70
N ILE A 191 4.67 -36.80 -1.84
CA ILE A 191 4.64 -37.05 -0.38
C ILE A 191 4.44 -38.53 -0.05
N LYS A 192 3.68 -39.27 -0.86
CA LYS A 192 3.41 -40.70 -0.67
C LYS A 192 4.66 -41.58 -0.74
N SER A 193 5.70 -41.11 -1.43
CA SER A 193 6.95 -41.83 -1.64
C SER A 193 8.03 -41.47 -0.61
N LEU A 194 7.77 -40.48 0.25
CA LEU A 194 8.63 -40.07 1.36
C LEU A 194 8.40 -40.98 2.57
N ASP A 195 9.45 -41.24 3.33
CA ASP A 195 9.40 -42.09 4.52
C ASP A 195 9.26 -41.24 5.80
N PRO A 196 8.12 -41.28 6.53
CA PRO A 196 7.95 -40.49 7.75
C PRO A 196 8.94 -40.84 8.88
N ASP A 197 9.51 -42.04 8.86
CA ASP A 197 10.45 -42.50 9.88
C ASP A 197 11.89 -42.01 9.61
N ASN A 198 12.17 -41.46 8.43
CA ASN A 198 13.47 -40.88 8.08
C ASN A 198 13.52 -39.39 8.48
N ILE A 199 14.58 -38.97 9.18
CA ILE A 199 14.74 -37.60 9.70
C ILE A 199 14.63 -36.53 8.58
N PHE A 200 15.30 -36.76 7.44
CA PHE A 200 15.31 -35.78 6.35
C PHE A 200 13.93 -35.69 5.67
N ASP A 201 13.29 -36.83 5.48
CA ASP A 201 11.97 -36.91 4.86
C ASP A 201 10.89 -36.33 5.78
N ALA A 202 10.98 -36.56 7.10
CA ALA A 202 10.09 -35.98 8.09
C ALA A 202 10.18 -34.44 8.11
N GLU A 203 11.40 -33.88 8.11
CA GLU A 203 11.60 -32.44 7.95
C GLU A 203 11.05 -31.92 6.62
N GLY A 204 11.28 -32.65 5.52
CA GLY A 204 10.74 -32.34 4.21
C GLY A 204 9.21 -32.33 4.17
N ILE A 205 8.55 -33.35 4.73
CA ILE A 205 7.08 -33.44 4.85
C ILE A 205 6.55 -32.26 5.67
N ASN A 206 7.18 -31.94 6.81
CA ASN A 206 6.79 -30.79 7.63
C ASN A 206 6.94 -29.47 6.84
N LYS A 207 8.02 -29.32 6.07
CA LYS A 207 8.25 -28.13 5.25
C LYS A 207 7.22 -28.00 4.11
N ILE A 208 6.96 -29.08 3.38
CA ILE A 208 5.94 -29.11 2.32
C ILE A 208 4.57 -28.79 2.90
N THR A 209 4.22 -29.39 4.03
CA THR A 209 2.92 -29.20 4.69
C THR A 209 2.75 -27.77 5.17
N SER A 210 3.78 -27.17 5.77
CA SER A 210 3.72 -25.77 6.24
C SER A 210 3.57 -24.77 5.09
N ILE A 211 4.36 -24.90 4.02
CA ILE A 211 4.25 -24.05 2.82
C ILE A 211 2.88 -24.23 2.16
N THR A 212 2.43 -25.47 1.99
CA THR A 212 1.12 -25.77 1.39
C THR A 212 -0.03 -25.24 2.25
N ALA A 213 0.09 -25.27 3.58
CA ALA A 213 -0.91 -24.73 4.49
C ALA A 213 -1.04 -23.21 4.35
N VAL A 214 0.09 -22.48 4.26
CA VAL A 214 0.10 -21.03 4.01
C VAL A 214 -0.59 -20.72 2.68
N HIS A 215 -0.19 -21.39 1.60
CA HIS A 215 -0.81 -21.17 0.29
C HIS A 215 -2.31 -21.54 0.28
N LYS A 216 -2.71 -22.61 0.95
CA LYS A 216 -4.13 -22.97 1.08
C LYS A 216 -4.94 -21.92 1.85
N ASP A 217 -4.39 -21.39 2.95
CA ASP A 217 -5.04 -20.32 3.71
C ASP A 217 -5.18 -19.05 2.86
N GLU A 218 -4.13 -18.65 2.15
CA GLU A 218 -4.20 -17.51 1.25
C GLU A 218 -5.19 -17.72 0.10
N THR A 219 -5.20 -18.91 -0.52
CA THR A 219 -6.16 -19.25 -1.58
C THR A 219 -7.59 -19.20 -1.04
N ASN A 220 -7.84 -19.80 0.13
CA ASN A 220 -9.16 -19.77 0.77
C ASN A 220 -9.59 -18.33 1.12
N LYS A 221 -8.68 -17.49 1.64
CA LYS A 221 -8.96 -16.06 1.88
C LYS A 221 -9.36 -15.34 0.60
N ARG A 222 -8.59 -15.52 -0.49
CA ARG A 222 -8.91 -14.93 -1.80
C ARG A 222 -10.25 -15.43 -2.34
N GLU A 223 -10.56 -16.71 -2.19
CA GLU A 223 -11.86 -17.29 -2.58
C GLU A 223 -13.02 -16.70 -1.77
N ARG A 224 -12.87 -16.54 -0.46
CA ARG A 224 -13.88 -15.93 0.42
C ARG A 224 -14.07 -14.44 0.17
N ASP A 225 -12.99 -13.71 -0.06
CA ASP A 225 -13.04 -12.28 -0.40
C ASP A 225 -13.73 -12.09 -1.76
N LEU A 226 -13.43 -12.96 -2.74
CA LEU A 226 -14.12 -12.99 -4.02
C LEU A 226 -15.60 -13.29 -3.85
N GLU A 227 -15.97 -14.30 -3.06
CA GLU A 227 -17.38 -14.65 -2.76
C GLU A 227 -18.12 -13.48 -2.13
N LEU A 228 -17.51 -12.79 -1.16
CA LEU A 228 -18.09 -11.63 -0.49
C LEU A 228 -18.20 -10.41 -1.43
N ALA A 229 -17.22 -10.19 -2.29
CA ALA A 229 -17.25 -9.11 -3.28
C ALA A 229 -18.33 -9.35 -4.34
N LEU A 230 -18.45 -10.58 -4.85
CA LEU A 230 -19.51 -10.98 -5.77
C LEU A 230 -20.89 -10.81 -5.12
N LYS A 231 -21.06 -11.30 -3.89
CA LYS A 231 -22.33 -11.20 -3.18
C LYS A 231 -22.74 -9.75 -2.90
N LYS A 232 -21.78 -8.87 -2.56
CA LYS A 232 -22.04 -7.42 -2.44
C LYS A 232 -22.47 -6.81 -3.76
N LYS A 233 -21.78 -7.15 -4.86
CA LYS A 233 -22.14 -6.70 -6.21
C LYS A 233 -23.52 -7.20 -6.63
N ASP A 234 -23.86 -8.43 -6.30
CA ASP A 234 -25.18 -9.01 -6.58
C ASP A 234 -26.27 -8.29 -5.78
N THR A 235 -26.04 -8.00 -4.49
CA THR A 235 -27.00 -7.24 -3.67
C THR A 235 -27.18 -5.81 -4.18
N GLU A 236 -26.08 -5.11 -4.51
CA GLU A 236 -26.12 -3.77 -5.13
C GLU A 236 -26.90 -3.79 -6.44
N THR A 237 -26.68 -4.81 -7.27
CA THR A 237 -27.37 -4.97 -8.56
C THR A 237 -28.86 -5.25 -8.37
N ILE A 238 -29.24 -6.06 -7.37
CA ILE A 238 -30.64 -6.33 -7.02
C ILE A 238 -31.33 -5.07 -6.51
N GLU A 239 -30.70 -4.32 -5.61
CA GLU A 239 -31.24 -3.05 -5.08
C GLU A 239 -31.45 -2.04 -6.21
N ALA A 240 -30.46 -1.85 -7.07
CA ALA A 240 -30.56 -0.98 -8.23
C ALA A 240 -31.67 -1.43 -9.20
N LYS A 241 -31.81 -2.75 -9.42
CA LYS A 241 -32.87 -3.31 -10.26
C LYS A 241 -34.25 -3.06 -9.68
N LEU A 242 -34.45 -3.30 -8.38
CA LEU A 242 -35.72 -3.06 -7.70
C LEU A 242 -36.10 -1.58 -7.71
N GLU A 243 -35.12 -0.68 -7.59
CA GLU A 243 -35.38 0.76 -7.68
C GLU A 243 -35.80 1.18 -9.11
N LEU A 244 -35.16 0.64 -10.15
CA LEU A 244 -35.58 0.84 -11.53
C LEU A 244 -36.97 0.25 -11.81
N GLU A 245 -37.28 -0.94 -11.28
CA GLU A 245 -38.62 -1.54 -11.39
C GLU A 245 -39.69 -0.68 -10.69
N ARG A 246 -39.37 -0.10 -9.52
CA ARG A 246 -40.27 0.85 -8.84
C ARG A 246 -40.49 2.10 -9.69
N GLN A 247 -39.43 2.68 -10.25
CA GLN A 247 -39.53 3.85 -11.14
C GLN A 247 -40.36 3.55 -12.38
N GLN A 248 -40.19 2.37 -12.99
CA GLN A 248 -40.98 1.94 -14.12
C GLN A 248 -42.46 1.76 -13.73
N ALA A 249 -42.75 1.11 -12.61
CA ALA A 249 -44.12 0.93 -12.11
C ALA A 249 -44.80 2.27 -11.81
N ASP A 250 -44.10 3.23 -11.20
CA ASP A 250 -44.62 4.57 -10.95
C ASP A 250 -44.87 5.35 -12.24
N ALA A 251 -43.98 5.23 -13.24
CA ALA A 251 -44.15 5.84 -14.55
C ALA A 251 -45.34 5.24 -15.30
N GLU A 252 -45.48 3.92 -15.32
CA GLU A 252 -46.62 3.22 -15.93
C GLU A 252 -47.94 3.57 -15.23
N ALA A 253 -47.95 3.67 -13.90
CA ALA A 253 -49.13 4.07 -13.13
C ALA A 253 -49.53 5.52 -13.38
N ARG A 254 -48.57 6.43 -13.59
CA ARG A 254 -48.82 7.81 -14.02
C ARG A 254 -49.39 7.86 -15.43
N GLN A 255 -48.78 7.16 -16.38
CA GLN A 255 -49.25 7.09 -17.76
C GLN A 255 -50.67 6.52 -17.86
N LYS A 256 -50.98 5.45 -17.12
CA LYS A 256 -52.35 4.89 -17.06
C LYS A 256 -53.35 5.90 -16.51
N ARG A 257 -53.03 6.60 -15.42
CA ARG A 257 -53.89 7.66 -14.84
C ARG A 257 -54.13 8.80 -15.83
N GLU A 258 -53.10 9.20 -16.57
CA GLU A 258 -53.20 10.27 -17.57
C GLU A 258 -54.09 9.85 -18.75
N ILE A 259 -53.92 8.63 -19.25
CA ILE A 259 -54.78 8.06 -20.30
C ILE A 259 -56.24 7.93 -19.83
N GLU A 260 -56.48 7.47 -18.60
CA GLU A 260 -57.83 7.37 -18.04
C GLU A 260 -58.47 8.74 -17.85
N THR A 261 -57.71 9.74 -17.42
CA THR A 261 -58.17 11.13 -17.28
C THR A 261 -58.54 11.73 -18.63
N ILE A 262 -57.71 11.55 -19.66
CA ILE A 262 -57.99 12.00 -21.03
C ILE A 262 -59.24 11.29 -21.57
N ARG A 263 -59.33 9.96 -21.43
CA ARG A 263 -60.51 9.20 -21.86
C ARG A 263 -61.79 9.64 -21.14
N ALA A 264 -61.72 9.94 -19.85
CA ALA A 264 -62.86 10.45 -19.09
C ALA A 264 -63.29 11.84 -19.59
N ARG A 265 -62.33 12.72 -19.88
CA ARG A 265 -62.60 14.06 -20.44
C ARG A 265 -63.22 14.01 -21.83
N GLU A 266 -62.64 13.22 -22.73
CA GLU A 266 -63.16 13.02 -24.09
C GLU A 266 -64.57 12.42 -24.07
N LYS A 267 -64.84 11.43 -23.21
CA LYS A 267 -66.18 10.86 -23.04
C LYS A 267 -67.18 11.89 -22.50
N ALA A 268 -66.78 12.73 -21.55
CA ALA A 268 -67.64 13.78 -21.01
C ALA A 268 -67.98 14.84 -22.07
N GLU A 269 -67.01 15.26 -22.87
CA GLU A 269 -67.25 16.18 -24.00
C GLU A 269 -68.13 15.54 -25.07
N THR A 270 -67.89 14.27 -25.41
CA THR A 270 -68.73 13.54 -26.38
C THR A 270 -70.18 13.45 -25.90
N LEU A 271 -70.41 13.16 -24.61
CA LEU A 271 -71.75 13.11 -24.02
C LEU A 271 -72.43 14.48 -24.01
N LYS A 272 -71.72 15.56 -23.67
CA LYS A 272 -72.27 16.93 -23.75
C LYS A 272 -72.73 17.25 -25.17
N VAL A 273 -71.90 16.99 -26.17
CA VAL A 273 -72.23 17.24 -27.58
C VAL A 273 -73.44 16.40 -28.01
N GLN A 274 -73.51 15.13 -27.59
CA GLN A 274 -74.67 14.27 -27.88
C GLN A 274 -75.97 14.81 -27.25
N GLU A 275 -75.94 15.27 -25.99
CA GLU A 275 -77.11 15.85 -25.33
C GLU A 275 -77.49 17.22 -25.91
N GLU A 276 -76.52 18.04 -26.34
CA GLU A 276 -76.79 19.30 -27.05
C GLU A 276 -77.47 19.07 -28.40
N GLU A 277 -76.98 18.12 -29.19
CA GLU A 277 -77.61 17.75 -30.47
C GLU A 277 -79.00 17.14 -30.26
N ARG A 278 -79.18 16.35 -29.19
CA ARG A 278 -80.50 15.82 -28.82
C ARG A 278 -81.47 16.93 -28.42
N LEU A 279 -81.02 17.91 -27.62
CA LEU A 279 -81.84 19.06 -27.24
C LEU A 279 -82.27 19.87 -28.46
N LYS A 280 -81.37 20.11 -29.42
CA LYS A 280 -81.71 20.76 -30.70
C LYS A 280 -82.75 19.96 -31.48
N ALA A 281 -82.59 18.64 -31.58
CA ALA A 281 -83.54 17.77 -32.27
C ALA A 281 -84.92 17.75 -31.60
N GLU A 282 -84.98 17.67 -30.27
CA GLU A 282 -86.24 17.75 -29.51
C GLU A 282 -86.90 19.12 -29.63
N GLN A 283 -86.13 20.20 -29.58
CA GLN A 283 -86.65 21.57 -29.72
C GLN A 283 -87.22 21.81 -31.13
N ALA A 284 -86.55 21.34 -32.18
CA ALA A 284 -87.08 21.39 -33.55
C ALA A 284 -88.37 20.56 -33.69
N ARG A 285 -88.42 19.38 -33.05
CA ARG A 285 -89.65 18.55 -33.03
C ARG A 285 -90.79 19.25 -32.31
N ILE A 286 -90.56 19.82 -31.13
CA ILE A 286 -91.57 20.54 -30.35
C ILE A 286 -92.09 21.75 -31.14
N GLN A 287 -91.21 22.54 -31.76
CA GLN A 287 -91.63 23.67 -32.59
C GLN A 287 -92.50 23.21 -33.77
N SER A 288 -92.10 22.15 -34.47
CA SER A 288 -92.91 21.60 -35.57
C SER A 288 -94.27 21.09 -35.09
N GLN A 289 -94.32 20.46 -33.91
CA GLN A 289 -95.54 19.93 -33.33
C GLN A 289 -96.49 21.05 -32.89
N GLN A 290 -95.97 22.09 -32.22
CA GLN A 290 -96.73 23.28 -31.85
C GLN A 290 -97.32 23.98 -33.07
N GLU A 291 -96.56 24.08 -34.17
CA GLU A 291 -97.07 24.71 -35.39
C GLU A 291 -98.19 23.90 -36.05
N ILE A 292 -98.11 22.56 -36.00
CA ILE A 292 -99.19 21.67 -36.47
C ILE A 292 -100.43 21.83 -35.58
N GLU A 293 -100.27 21.79 -34.26
CA GLU A 293 -101.37 21.91 -33.30
C GLU A 293 -102.08 23.27 -33.42
N VAL A 294 -101.34 24.37 -33.56
CA VAL A 294 -101.92 25.71 -33.78
C VAL A 294 -102.70 25.77 -35.11
N ARG A 295 -102.19 25.14 -36.18
CA ARG A 295 -102.93 25.07 -37.46
C ARG A 295 -104.19 24.22 -37.34
N GLU A 296 -104.14 23.13 -36.58
CA GLU A 296 -105.28 22.26 -36.36
C GLU A 296 -106.36 22.93 -35.49
N GLU A 297 -105.95 23.63 -34.42
CA GLU A 297 -106.85 24.43 -33.57
C GLU A 297 -107.49 25.56 -34.38
N ASN A 298 -106.73 26.28 -35.19
CA ASN A 298 -107.28 27.31 -36.08
C ASN A 298 -108.30 26.74 -37.07
N ARG A 299 -108.03 25.57 -37.66
CA ARG A 299 -108.97 24.88 -38.54
C ARG A 299 -110.26 24.49 -37.81
N LEU A 300 -110.16 23.97 -36.59
CA LEU A 300 -111.32 23.63 -35.76
C LEU A 300 -112.14 24.88 -35.43
N ARG A 301 -111.47 25.99 -35.11
CA ARG A 301 -112.11 27.28 -34.83
C ARG A 301 -112.86 27.82 -36.04
N GLU A 302 -112.33 27.70 -37.25
CA GLU A 302 -113.04 28.07 -38.48
C GLU A 302 -114.30 27.22 -38.71
N VAL A 303 -114.22 25.91 -38.46
CA VAL A 303 -115.38 25.00 -38.56
C VAL A 303 -116.43 25.33 -37.50
N GLU A 304 -116.01 25.62 -36.26
CA GLU A 304 -116.92 25.97 -35.17
C GLU A 304 -117.61 27.32 -35.41
N VAL A 305 -116.90 28.33 -35.94
CA VAL A 305 -117.49 29.61 -36.34
C VAL A 305 -118.50 29.42 -37.49
N ALA A 306 -118.22 28.54 -38.45
CA ALA A 306 -119.17 28.21 -39.51
C ALA A 306 -120.43 27.50 -38.99
N GLN A 307 -120.28 26.58 -38.04
CA GLN A 307 -121.41 25.91 -37.38
C GLN A 307 -122.22 26.88 -36.51
N GLN A 308 -121.57 27.73 -35.72
CA GLN A 308 -122.23 28.75 -34.91
C GLN A 308 -122.99 29.77 -35.76
N ASN A 309 -122.45 30.18 -36.90
CA ASN A 309 -123.16 31.07 -37.83
C ASN A 309 -124.42 30.39 -38.42
N ARG A 310 -124.36 29.08 -38.72
CA ARG A 310 -125.54 28.32 -39.15
C ARG A 310 -126.58 28.18 -38.04
N LEU A 311 -126.15 27.93 -36.80
CA LEU A 311 -127.04 27.83 -35.64
C LEU A 311 -127.66 29.19 -35.29
N ARG A 312 -126.92 30.30 -35.38
CA ARG A 312 -127.46 31.66 -35.19
C ARG A 312 -128.50 32.03 -36.23
N ALA A 313 -128.36 31.58 -37.49
CA ALA A 313 -129.38 31.79 -38.51
C ALA A 313 -130.70 31.06 -38.17
N ILE A 314 -130.63 29.86 -37.58
CA ILE A 314 -131.80 29.08 -37.15
C ILE A 314 -132.42 29.67 -35.87
N ALA A 315 -131.60 30.11 -34.92
CA ALA A 315 -132.07 30.73 -33.67
C ALA A 315 -132.78 32.08 -33.88
N ILE A 316 -132.41 32.86 -34.91
CA ILE A 316 -133.09 34.14 -35.23
C ILE A 316 -134.51 33.92 -35.78
N GLU A 317 -134.77 32.79 -36.45
CA GLU A 317 -136.12 32.38 -36.85
C GLU A 317 -136.96 31.90 -35.64
N GLU A 318 -136.36 31.18 -34.69
CA GLU A 318 -137.02 30.72 -33.46
C GLU A 318 -137.28 31.86 -32.45
N GLU A 319 -136.37 32.83 -32.29
CA GLU A 319 -136.52 33.96 -31.35
C GLU A 319 -137.67 34.92 -31.77
N ARG A 320 -138.02 34.96 -33.06
CA ARG A 320 -139.19 35.69 -33.57
C ARG A 320 -140.51 35.09 -33.06
N VAL A 321 -140.53 33.79 -32.75
CA VAL A 321 -141.69 33.04 -32.26
C VAL A 321 -141.75 33.07 -30.72
N GLU A 322 -140.61 33.09 -30.03
CA GLU A 322 -140.53 33.15 -28.57
C GLU A 322 -140.76 34.54 -27.97
N ARG A 323 -140.37 35.63 -28.65
CA ARG A 323 -140.68 37.01 -28.23
C ARG A 323 -142.18 37.31 -28.13
N ALA A 324 -143.04 36.50 -28.75
CA ALA A 324 -144.49 36.57 -28.57
C ALA A 324 -144.99 35.91 -27.26
N ARG A 325 -144.23 34.98 -26.65
CA ARG A 325 -144.60 34.25 -25.43
C ARG A 325 -143.99 34.83 -24.15
N SER A 326 -142.85 35.52 -24.20
CA SER A 326 -142.11 35.97 -23.01
C SER A 326 -142.59 37.28 -22.38
N LEU A 327 -143.56 37.99 -22.99
CA LEU A 327 -144.20 39.17 -22.42
C LEU A 327 -145.13 38.86 -21.22
N GLU A 328 -145.48 37.59 -20.99
CA GLU A 328 -146.47 37.21 -19.96
C GLU A 328 -145.85 36.75 -18.63
N ILE A 329 -144.56 36.37 -18.62
CA ILE A 329 -143.93 35.69 -17.46
C ILE A 329 -142.94 36.60 -16.69
N VAL A 330 -142.44 37.68 -17.30
CA VAL A 330 -141.43 38.60 -16.71
C VAL A 330 -141.97 39.47 -15.55
N ALA A 331 -143.28 39.45 -15.30
CA ALA A 331 -143.90 40.24 -14.23
C ALA A 331 -143.65 39.70 -12.81
N ARG A 332 -143.10 38.49 -12.62
CA ARG A 332 -143.29 37.79 -11.33
C ARG A 332 -142.09 37.59 -10.41
N GLU A 333 -140.85 37.44 -10.89
CA GLU A 333 -139.85 36.73 -10.03
C GLU A 333 -138.48 37.42 -9.86
N ARG A 334 -138.33 38.71 -10.24
CA ARG A 334 -137.04 39.42 -10.16
C ARG A 334 -136.77 40.21 -8.86
N GLU A 335 -137.57 40.05 -7.81
CA GLU A 335 -137.62 41.05 -6.71
C GLU A 335 -136.90 40.69 -5.39
N VAL A 336 -136.44 39.46 -5.08
CA VAL A 336 -136.21 39.14 -3.64
C VAL A 336 -134.81 38.68 -3.19
N GLU A 337 -133.85 38.27 -4.02
CA GLU A 337 -132.69 37.50 -3.48
C GLU A 337 -131.27 38.11 -3.56
N LEU A 338 -131.09 39.44 -3.64
CA LEU A 338 -129.74 40.03 -3.76
C LEU A 338 -129.33 41.12 -2.76
N GLN A 339 -129.99 41.29 -1.60
CA GLN A 339 -129.68 42.44 -0.73
C GLN A 339 -129.43 42.19 0.77
N ARG A 340 -129.23 40.96 1.23
CA ARG A 340 -129.01 40.75 2.67
C ARG A 340 -127.86 39.80 2.99
N ILE A 341 -126.77 40.44 3.43
CA ILE A 341 -125.91 40.01 4.54
C ILE A 341 -124.61 39.32 4.10
N GLU A 342 -123.70 40.13 3.59
CA GLU A 342 -122.26 39.90 3.74
C GLU A 342 -121.55 41.26 3.93
N LYS A 343 -121.90 41.97 5.02
CA LYS A 343 -121.32 43.30 5.30
C LYS A 343 -120.98 43.65 6.75
N ASP A 344 -120.91 42.68 7.68
CA ASP A 344 -120.50 42.99 9.05
C ASP A 344 -119.50 41.96 9.60
N LYS A 345 -118.20 42.21 9.39
CA LYS A 345 -117.23 42.25 10.49
C LYS A 345 -115.84 42.68 10.01
N VAL A 346 -115.49 43.86 10.48
CA VAL A 346 -114.29 44.66 10.25
C VAL A 346 -113.70 44.96 11.65
N LEU A 347 -112.39 45.26 11.72
CA LEU A 347 -111.66 45.95 12.80
C LEU A 347 -111.25 45.19 14.09
N GLU A 348 -110.01 44.69 14.14
CA GLU A 348 -109.13 44.66 15.35
C GLU A 348 -107.65 44.29 15.02
N GLU A 349 -107.05 44.81 13.93
CA GLU A 349 -105.63 44.53 13.60
C GLU A 349 -104.67 45.74 13.64
N GLU A 350 -105.15 46.95 13.90
CA GLU A 350 -104.28 48.16 13.89
C GLU A 350 -103.71 48.60 15.26
N LYS A 351 -103.72 47.75 16.30
CA LYS A 351 -103.15 48.12 17.62
C LYS A 351 -101.68 47.73 17.85
N LYS A 352 -100.96 47.15 16.87
CA LYS A 352 -99.61 46.58 17.13
C LYS A 352 -98.39 47.32 16.58
N HIS A 353 -98.51 48.43 15.85
CA HIS A 353 -97.34 48.97 15.13
C HIS A 353 -96.52 50.08 15.81
N ILE A 354 -96.90 50.61 16.98
CA ILE A 354 -96.22 51.80 17.54
C ILE A 354 -95.16 51.49 18.61
N ALA A 355 -94.95 50.24 19.04
CA ALA A 355 -94.10 49.94 20.21
C ALA A 355 -92.65 49.47 19.92
N ASN A 356 -92.24 49.16 18.69
CA ASN A 356 -90.99 48.40 18.45
C ASN A 356 -89.76 49.20 17.98
N VAL A 357 -89.89 50.49 17.64
CA VAL A 357 -88.78 51.22 16.98
C VAL A 357 -87.71 51.74 17.97
N ILE A 358 -87.98 51.76 19.28
CA ILE A 358 -87.05 52.36 20.27
C ILE A 358 -86.05 51.34 20.86
N ARG A 359 -86.28 50.02 20.71
CA ARG A 359 -85.37 48.98 21.24
C ARG A 359 -84.24 48.56 20.30
N GLU A 360 -84.34 48.85 19.00
CA GLU A 360 -83.36 48.35 18.02
C GLU A 360 -82.10 49.22 17.89
N ARG A 361 -82.08 50.45 18.40
CA ARG A 361 -80.92 51.36 18.23
C ARG A 361 -79.84 51.26 19.32
N VAL A 362 -80.18 50.79 20.52
CA VAL A 362 -79.22 50.73 21.66
C VAL A 362 -78.49 49.39 21.74
N ALA A 363 -79.03 48.32 21.14
CA ALA A 363 -78.40 47.01 21.12
C ALA A 363 -77.28 46.90 20.07
N VAL A 364 -77.39 47.62 18.94
CA VAL A 364 -76.45 47.53 17.82
C VAL A 364 -75.15 48.30 18.07
N GLU A 365 -75.17 49.41 18.81
CA GLU A 365 -73.95 50.19 19.10
C GLU A 365 -73.03 49.50 20.14
N LYS A 366 -73.59 48.72 21.06
CA LYS A 366 -72.82 48.04 22.11
C LYS A 366 -72.17 46.74 21.63
N THR A 367 -72.73 46.08 20.61
CA THR A 367 -72.17 44.85 20.03
C THR A 367 -71.05 45.13 19.03
N VAL A 368 -71.09 46.25 18.30
CA VAL A 368 -70.06 46.58 17.30
C VAL A 368 -68.76 47.03 17.98
N ALA A 369 -68.82 47.75 19.10
CA ALA A 369 -67.64 48.18 19.84
C ALA A 369 -66.87 47.02 20.49
N VAL A 370 -67.58 46.02 21.03
CA VAL A 370 -66.96 44.84 21.68
C VAL A 370 -66.30 43.92 20.64
N GLU A 371 -66.91 43.76 19.47
CA GLU A 371 -66.33 42.95 18.38
C GLU A 371 -65.15 43.64 17.69
N GLU A 372 -65.16 44.98 17.55
CA GLU A 372 -64.00 45.70 17.03
C GLU A 372 -62.78 45.65 17.97
N GLU A 373 -63.00 45.65 19.29
CA GLU A 373 -61.92 45.55 20.29
C GLU A 373 -61.32 44.12 20.33
N ASN A 374 -62.16 43.09 20.30
CA ASN A 374 -61.72 41.68 20.23
C ASN A 374 -60.96 41.37 18.93
N ILE A 375 -61.38 41.92 17.78
CA ILE A 375 -60.67 41.73 16.50
C ILE A 375 -59.30 42.41 16.52
N LYS A 376 -59.16 43.56 17.19
CA LYS A 376 -57.87 44.22 17.40
C LYS A 376 -56.95 43.39 18.30
N GLU A 377 -57.47 42.92 19.43
CA GLU A 377 -56.72 42.09 20.38
C GLU A 377 -56.21 40.80 19.72
N VAL A 378 -57.08 40.07 19.02
CA VAL A 378 -56.69 38.84 18.31
C VAL A 378 -55.66 39.11 17.21
N ARG A 379 -55.74 40.25 16.51
CA ARG A 379 -54.75 40.62 15.49
C ARG A 379 -53.39 40.99 16.09
N GLU A 380 -53.36 41.71 17.20
CA GLU A 380 -52.11 42.11 17.86
C GLU A 380 -51.44 40.90 18.53
N VAL A 381 -52.20 40.06 19.24
CA VAL A 381 -51.70 38.81 19.84
C VAL A 381 -51.21 37.85 18.76
N SER A 382 -51.97 37.64 17.67
CA SER A 382 -51.55 36.75 16.58
C SER A 382 -50.38 37.29 15.74
N LYS A 383 -50.10 38.61 15.79
CA LYS A 383 -48.91 39.20 15.18
C LYS A 383 -47.70 39.01 16.08
N ALA A 384 -47.85 39.28 17.37
CA ALA A 384 -46.80 39.09 18.37
C ALA A 384 -46.38 37.62 18.47
N ASP A 385 -47.33 36.68 18.45
CA ASP A 385 -47.04 35.24 18.48
C ASP A 385 -46.35 34.77 17.20
N ARG A 386 -46.75 35.28 16.02
CA ARG A 386 -46.05 34.97 14.77
C ARG A 386 -44.66 35.56 14.71
N GLU A 387 -44.47 36.81 15.13
CA GLU A 387 -43.14 37.44 15.19
C GLU A 387 -42.21 36.71 16.15
N LYS A 388 -42.72 36.33 17.33
CA LYS A 388 -42.00 35.52 18.32
C LYS A 388 -41.63 34.15 17.76
N GLN A 389 -42.54 33.49 17.05
CA GLN A 389 -42.29 32.19 16.45
C GLN A 389 -41.32 32.28 15.28
N THR A 390 -41.38 33.34 14.45
CA THR A 390 -40.36 33.58 13.41
C THR A 390 -39.00 33.90 13.99
N THR A 391 -38.91 34.64 15.10
CA THR A 391 -37.61 34.91 15.75
C THR A 391 -37.03 33.67 16.40
N ILE A 392 -37.85 32.79 17.00
CA ILE A 392 -37.38 31.50 17.53
C ILE A 392 -36.90 30.60 16.38
N ILE A 393 -37.67 30.49 15.30
CA ILE A 393 -37.29 29.66 14.14
C ILE A 393 -36.01 30.20 13.46
N GLU A 394 -35.87 31.51 13.29
CA GLU A 394 -34.63 32.09 12.76
C GLU A 394 -33.44 31.90 13.71
N ALA A 395 -33.65 31.98 15.02
CA ALA A 395 -32.62 31.72 16.01
C ALA A 395 -32.19 30.24 16.02
N GLU A 396 -33.14 29.31 15.97
CA GLU A 396 -32.89 27.86 15.85
C GLU A 396 -32.19 27.53 14.53
N ALA A 397 -32.64 28.09 13.41
CA ALA A 397 -32.01 27.86 12.10
C ALA A 397 -30.57 28.40 12.04
N ARG A 398 -30.29 29.55 12.65
CA ARG A 398 -28.92 30.09 12.77
C ARG A 398 -28.06 29.26 13.70
N ALA A 399 -28.61 28.81 14.83
CA ALA A 399 -27.90 27.94 15.77
C ALA A 399 -27.58 26.57 15.15
N GLU A 400 -28.50 25.97 14.39
CA GLU A 400 -28.26 24.73 13.64
C GLU A 400 -27.24 24.94 12.53
N GLN A 401 -27.29 26.06 11.79
CA GLN A 401 -26.26 26.38 10.79
C GLN A 401 -24.88 26.54 11.42
N GLU A 402 -24.76 27.25 12.55
CA GLU A 402 -23.48 27.40 13.25
C GLU A 402 -22.99 26.07 13.84
N LEU A 403 -23.88 25.27 14.44
CA LEU A 403 -23.57 23.94 14.95
C LEU A 403 -23.06 23.03 13.82
N VAL A 404 -23.78 22.95 12.70
CA VAL A 404 -23.39 22.12 11.55
C VAL A 404 -22.07 22.62 10.96
N LYS A 405 -21.87 23.94 10.86
CA LYS A 405 -20.61 24.53 10.41
C LYS A 405 -19.46 24.18 11.35
N GLN A 406 -19.63 24.34 12.65
CA GLN A 406 -18.61 24.03 13.66
C GLN A 406 -18.30 22.54 13.74
N VAL A 407 -19.31 21.66 13.69
CA VAL A 407 -19.12 20.20 13.66
C VAL A 407 -18.40 19.78 12.39
N LYS A 408 -18.79 20.32 11.22
CA LYS A 408 -18.11 20.03 9.96
C LYS A 408 -16.67 20.56 9.92
N GLN A 409 -16.42 21.72 10.51
CA GLN A 409 -15.07 22.25 10.65
C GLN A 409 -14.23 21.38 11.59
N ALA A 410 -14.79 20.97 12.73
CA ALA A 410 -14.12 20.08 13.68
C ALA A 410 -13.84 18.68 13.07
N GLU A 411 -14.78 18.11 12.32
CA GLU A 411 -14.58 16.84 11.58
C GLU A 411 -13.47 17.00 10.52
N ALA A 412 -13.47 18.10 9.76
CA ALA A 412 -12.45 18.38 8.76
C ALA A 412 -11.06 18.59 9.40
N ASP A 413 -11.00 19.29 10.53
CA ASP A 413 -9.76 19.55 11.27
C ASP A 413 -9.23 18.27 11.96
N GLU A 414 -10.11 17.42 12.50
CA GLU A 414 -9.75 16.10 13.05
C GLU A 414 -9.17 15.21 11.95
N GLN A 415 -9.82 15.18 10.78
CA GLN A 415 -9.38 14.35 9.66
C GLN A 415 -8.06 14.87 9.05
N SER A 416 -7.91 16.19 8.91
CA SER A 416 -6.65 16.84 8.53
C SER A 416 -5.53 16.53 9.52
N SER A 417 -5.82 16.57 10.82
CA SER A 417 -4.85 16.25 11.89
C SER A 417 -4.46 14.78 11.89
N LYS A 418 -5.40 13.86 11.65
CA LYS A 418 -5.11 12.43 11.46
C LYS A 418 -4.23 12.18 10.24
N HIS A 419 -4.54 12.82 9.11
CA HIS A 419 -3.72 12.70 7.90
C HIS A 419 -2.31 13.28 8.09
N ARG A 420 -2.18 14.43 8.75
CA ARG A 420 -0.87 14.99 9.15
C ARG A 420 -0.11 14.10 10.11
N ALA A 421 -0.77 13.51 11.10
CA ALA A 421 -0.13 12.58 12.03
C ALA A 421 0.39 11.32 11.30
N ILE A 422 -0.40 10.79 10.35
CA ILE A 422 0.01 9.67 9.51
C ILE A 422 1.18 10.08 8.62
N GLU A 423 1.12 11.22 7.94
CA GLU A 423 2.20 11.75 7.10
C GLU A 423 3.51 11.88 7.89
N ILE A 424 3.46 12.52 9.06
CA ILE A 424 4.63 12.69 9.94
C ILE A 424 5.16 11.34 10.41
N SER A 425 4.29 10.39 10.81
CA SER A 425 4.73 9.05 11.21
C SER A 425 5.36 8.27 10.06
N THR A 426 4.84 8.42 8.85
CA THR A 426 5.32 7.75 7.64
C THR A 426 6.67 8.33 7.21
N MET A 427 6.80 9.66 7.25
CA MET A 427 8.07 10.35 7.00
C MET A 427 9.12 10.01 8.05
N ALA A 428 8.76 9.99 9.34
CA ALA A 428 9.67 9.62 10.42
C ALA A 428 10.12 8.15 10.33
N GLN A 429 9.22 7.24 9.93
CA GLN A 429 9.55 5.84 9.68
C GLN A 429 10.47 5.70 8.46
N ALA A 430 10.20 6.42 7.38
CA ALA A 430 11.05 6.43 6.19
C ALA A 430 12.44 7.01 6.48
N GLU A 431 12.54 8.07 7.29
CA GLU A 431 13.81 8.63 7.76
C GLU A 431 14.58 7.66 8.66
N LEU A 432 13.88 6.95 9.57
CA LEU A 432 14.48 5.93 10.43
C LEU A 432 15.05 4.77 9.60
N GLU A 433 14.30 4.29 8.60
CA GLU A 433 14.75 3.24 7.70
C GLU A 433 15.89 3.70 6.79
N ALA A 434 15.84 4.93 6.29
CA ALA A 434 16.94 5.52 5.51
C ALA A 434 18.21 5.66 6.37
N ALA A 435 18.08 6.14 7.60
CA ALA A 435 19.19 6.26 8.54
C ALA A 435 19.75 4.89 8.94
N ALA A 436 18.90 3.88 9.16
CA ALA A 436 19.32 2.51 9.44
C ALA A 436 20.10 1.90 8.26
N LYS A 437 19.59 2.05 7.03
CA LYS A 437 20.29 1.60 5.82
C LYS A 437 21.61 2.34 5.59
N GLN A 438 21.66 3.64 5.86
CA GLN A 438 22.92 4.41 5.80
C GLN A 438 23.91 3.97 6.89
N ALA A 439 23.43 3.63 8.09
CA ALA A 439 24.26 3.11 9.17
C ALA A 439 24.81 1.72 8.83
N GLU A 440 23.99 0.83 8.26
CA GLU A 440 24.44 -0.48 7.76
C GLU A 440 25.45 -0.33 6.62
N ALA A 441 25.21 0.55 5.66
CA ALA A 441 26.15 0.84 4.58
C ALA A 441 27.48 1.38 5.12
N LYS A 442 27.45 2.31 6.08
CA LYS A 442 28.66 2.80 6.76
C LYS A 442 29.37 1.70 7.55
N LYS A 443 28.64 0.80 8.21
CA LYS A 443 29.22 -0.33 8.93
C LYS A 443 29.90 -1.31 7.96
N GLN A 444 29.29 -1.59 6.82
CA GLN A 444 29.89 -2.42 5.77
C GLN A 444 31.11 -1.75 5.14
N LEU A 445 31.07 -0.44 4.88
CA LEU A 445 32.24 0.32 4.41
C LEU A 445 33.36 0.32 5.44
N ALA A 446 33.04 0.51 6.73
CA ALA A 446 34.03 0.45 7.81
C ALA A 446 34.66 -0.94 7.93
N GLN A 447 33.87 -2.01 7.81
CA GLN A 447 34.37 -3.39 7.76
C GLN A 447 35.22 -3.66 6.51
N GLY A 448 34.86 -3.07 5.37
CA GLY A 448 35.66 -3.12 4.14
C GLY A 448 37.01 -2.42 4.30
N ILE A 449 37.03 -1.22 4.86
CA ILE A 449 38.26 -0.47 5.17
C ILE A 449 39.10 -1.22 6.22
N GLU A 450 38.49 -1.76 7.26
CA GLU A 450 39.17 -2.58 8.28
C GLU A 450 39.80 -3.82 7.64
N ALA A 451 39.10 -4.49 6.71
CA ALA A 451 39.63 -5.63 5.98
C ALA A 451 40.77 -5.25 5.02
N GLU A 452 40.68 -4.10 4.34
CA GLU A 452 41.74 -3.57 3.48
C GLU A 452 42.99 -3.18 4.28
N GLU A 453 42.83 -2.43 5.36
CA GLU A 453 43.93 -2.06 6.26
C GLU A 453 44.51 -3.28 6.97
N ALA A 454 43.69 -4.25 7.39
CA ALA A 454 44.17 -5.51 7.95
C ALA A 454 44.95 -6.34 6.91
N ALA A 455 44.53 -6.34 5.63
CA ALA A 455 45.26 -7.01 4.55
C ALA A 455 46.61 -6.32 4.28
N ILE A 456 46.65 -4.99 4.25
CA ILE A 456 47.89 -4.20 4.13
C ILE A 456 48.79 -4.44 5.35
N GLY A 457 48.24 -4.40 6.56
CA GLY A 457 48.95 -4.64 7.81
C GLY A 457 49.49 -6.08 7.92
N LEU A 458 48.74 -7.09 7.48
CA LEU A 458 49.21 -8.48 7.38
C LEU A 458 50.27 -8.65 6.29
N ALA A 459 50.16 -7.93 5.16
CA ALA A 459 51.17 -7.92 4.12
C ALA A 459 52.46 -7.25 4.61
N GLU A 460 52.37 -6.10 5.26
CA GLU A 460 53.50 -5.41 5.90
C GLU A 460 54.12 -6.25 7.02
N ALA A 461 53.32 -6.92 7.84
CA ALA A 461 53.82 -7.83 8.87
C ALA A 461 54.53 -9.04 8.26
N LYS A 462 54.02 -9.62 7.17
CA LYS A 462 54.69 -10.69 6.41
C LYS A 462 55.97 -10.21 5.74
N VAL A 463 55.96 -9.01 5.15
CA VAL A 463 57.15 -8.39 4.55
C VAL A 463 58.18 -8.07 5.62
N ARG A 464 57.77 -7.54 6.77
CA ARG A 464 58.65 -7.26 7.91
C ARG A 464 59.21 -8.55 8.51
N LYS A 465 58.41 -9.62 8.61
CA LYS A 465 58.87 -10.95 9.06
C LYS A 465 59.84 -11.57 8.05
N ALA A 466 59.51 -11.54 6.76
CA ALA A 466 60.40 -12.03 5.70
C ALA A 466 61.69 -11.21 5.62
N ARG A 467 61.61 -9.89 5.82
CA ARG A 467 62.76 -8.99 5.91
C ARG A 467 63.59 -9.25 7.16
N ALA A 468 62.96 -9.49 8.31
CA ALA A 468 63.66 -9.87 9.54
C ALA A 468 64.33 -11.24 9.41
N GLU A 469 63.69 -12.23 8.78
CA GLU A 469 64.29 -13.53 8.48
C GLU A 469 65.42 -13.43 7.44
N ALA A 470 65.30 -12.52 6.47
CA ALA A 470 66.35 -12.21 5.51
C ALA A 470 67.51 -11.45 6.16
N GLU A 471 67.24 -10.49 7.05
CA GLU A 471 68.23 -9.75 7.84
C GLU A 471 68.88 -10.63 8.91
N GLU A 472 68.20 -11.64 9.45
CA GLU A 472 68.77 -12.66 10.34
C GLU A 472 69.71 -13.58 9.56
N LYS A 473 69.32 -14.02 8.35
CA LYS A 473 70.19 -14.81 7.47
C LYS A 473 71.37 -13.99 6.95
N GLU A 474 71.14 -12.76 6.51
CA GLU A 474 72.20 -11.82 6.16
C GLU A 474 73.04 -11.46 7.36
N GLY A 475 72.47 -11.38 8.55
CA GLY A 475 73.13 -11.10 9.82
C GLY A 475 74.02 -12.26 10.27
N LEU A 476 73.59 -13.51 10.07
CA LEU A 476 74.40 -14.71 10.28
C LEU A 476 75.53 -14.80 9.25
N VAL A 477 75.25 -14.47 7.99
CA VAL A 477 76.27 -14.40 6.93
C VAL A 477 77.24 -13.24 7.19
N LYS A 478 76.75 -12.06 7.58
CA LYS A 478 77.54 -10.90 7.97
C LYS A 478 78.26 -11.12 9.29
N ALA A 479 77.77 -11.93 10.23
CA ALA A 479 78.47 -12.30 11.46
C ALA A 479 79.60 -13.30 11.17
N ASN A 480 79.39 -14.21 10.21
CA ASN A 480 80.45 -15.12 9.73
C ASN A 480 81.50 -14.36 8.90
N ILE A 481 81.06 -13.47 8.01
CA ILE A 481 81.94 -12.58 7.24
C ILE A 481 82.63 -11.60 8.18
N THR A 482 81.97 -11.03 9.19
CA THR A 482 82.62 -10.10 10.14
C THR A 482 83.51 -10.83 11.14
N ALA A 483 83.26 -12.09 11.50
CA ALA A 483 84.24 -12.91 12.20
C ALA A 483 85.50 -13.13 11.34
N GLU A 484 85.35 -13.34 10.03
CA GLU A 484 86.47 -13.43 9.08
C GLU A 484 87.13 -12.08 8.76
N THR A 485 86.36 -10.99 8.66
CA THR A 485 86.90 -9.65 8.40
C THR A 485 87.48 -9.02 9.64
N LEU A 486 87.02 -9.30 10.86
CA LEU A 486 87.68 -8.84 12.10
C LEU A 486 89.05 -9.54 12.29
N LEU A 487 89.20 -10.78 11.79
CA LEU A 487 90.50 -11.44 11.67
C LEU A 487 91.41 -10.81 10.60
N ALA A 488 90.84 -10.15 9.58
CA ALA A 488 91.57 -9.46 8.51
C ALA A 488 91.77 -7.93 8.74
N GLU A 489 90.85 -7.25 9.40
CA GLU A 489 90.85 -5.81 9.73
C GLU A 489 91.74 -5.52 10.93
N ALA A 490 92.02 -6.51 11.79
CA ALA A 490 93.13 -6.45 12.73
C ALA A 490 94.49 -6.22 12.04
N LYS A 491 94.62 -6.51 10.72
CA LYS A 491 95.79 -6.18 9.91
C LYS A 491 95.64 -4.89 9.08
N GLY A 492 94.42 -4.41 8.84
CA GLY A 492 94.14 -3.24 7.98
C GLY A 492 93.95 -1.91 8.72
N ASN A 493 93.57 -1.96 10.00
CA ASN A 493 93.28 -0.77 10.81
C ASN A 493 94.52 0.02 11.28
N GLN A 494 95.71 -0.30 10.75
CA GLN A 494 96.91 0.52 10.94
C GLN A 494 97.04 1.65 9.90
N GLU A 495 96.36 1.57 8.74
CA GLU A 495 96.68 2.47 7.60
C GLU A 495 95.60 3.51 7.22
N LYS A 496 94.39 3.49 7.80
CA LYS A 496 93.31 4.44 7.42
C LYS A 496 92.86 5.43 8.50
N GLY A 497 93.64 5.60 9.57
CA GLY A 497 93.35 6.57 10.63
C GLY A 497 93.65 8.05 10.30
N LEU A 498 94.19 8.37 9.11
CA LEU A 498 94.71 9.73 8.82
C LEU A 498 93.91 10.53 7.78
N SER A 499 92.84 9.99 7.20
CA SER A 499 92.10 10.66 6.10
C SER A 499 90.68 11.11 6.45
N GLU A 500 90.05 10.56 7.49
CA GLU A 500 88.64 10.85 7.81
C GLU A 500 88.42 12.14 8.63
N ALA A 501 89.46 12.65 9.28
CA ALA A 501 89.35 13.85 10.11
C ALA A 501 89.12 15.15 9.29
N LYS A 502 89.52 15.22 8.02
CA LYS A 502 89.38 16.44 7.19
C LYS A 502 88.03 16.59 6.49
N VAL A 503 87.26 15.51 6.35
CA VAL A 503 85.96 15.55 5.64
C VAL A 503 84.84 16.04 6.56
N ILE A 504 84.98 15.84 7.87
CA ILE A 504 83.99 16.21 8.88
C ILE A 504 83.94 17.73 9.09
N GLU A 505 85.10 18.40 9.03
CA GLU A 505 85.19 19.86 9.23
C GLU A 505 84.58 20.67 8.06
N ALA A 506 84.72 20.18 6.82
CA ALA A 506 84.15 20.85 5.64
C ALA A 506 82.63 20.70 5.52
N LYS A 507 82.05 19.60 6.02
CA LYS A 507 80.59 19.37 5.99
C LYS A 507 79.85 20.23 7.01
N ALA A 508 80.46 20.52 8.16
CA ALA A 508 79.83 21.32 9.22
C ALA A 508 79.54 22.78 8.80
N ILE A 509 80.42 23.38 7.97
CA ILE A 509 80.30 24.78 7.52
C ILE A 509 79.25 24.94 6.41
N ALA A 510 79.00 23.89 5.61
CA ALA A 510 77.98 23.90 4.56
C ALA A 510 76.55 23.80 5.12
N THR A 511 76.36 22.99 6.17
CA THR A 511 75.07 22.80 6.83
C THR A 511 74.61 24.05 7.59
N GLU A 512 75.54 24.84 8.14
CA GLU A 512 75.21 26.07 8.88
C GLU A 512 74.67 27.18 7.95
N LYS A 513 75.18 27.29 6.70
CA LYS A 513 74.69 28.26 5.71
C LYS A 513 73.35 27.88 5.07
N GLN A 514 73.05 26.58 4.92
CA GLN A 514 71.74 26.11 4.49
C GLN A 514 70.66 26.35 5.57
N GLY A 515 70.98 26.11 6.85
CA GLY A 515 70.05 26.37 7.94
C GLY A 515 69.60 27.84 8.05
N LEU A 516 70.51 28.79 7.80
CA LEU A 516 70.21 30.22 7.85
C LEU A 516 69.34 30.74 6.68
N THR A 517 69.38 30.05 5.53
CA THR A 517 68.54 30.40 4.36
C THR A 517 67.16 29.77 4.44
N GLU A 518 67.06 28.54 4.95
CA GLU A 518 65.78 27.88 5.22
C GLU A 518 64.99 28.58 6.33
N ALA A 519 65.66 29.06 7.39
CA ALA A 519 65.01 29.82 8.46
C ALA A 519 64.38 31.14 7.96
N LYS A 520 65.06 31.88 7.07
CA LYS A 520 64.51 33.11 6.47
C LYS A 520 63.33 32.86 5.55
N VAL A 521 63.38 31.80 4.73
CA VAL A 521 62.27 31.41 3.85
C VAL A 521 61.05 30.93 4.65
N LEU A 522 61.28 30.26 5.78
CA LEU A 522 60.22 29.86 6.71
C LEU A 522 59.58 31.08 7.38
N GLU A 523 60.37 32.06 7.84
CA GLU A 523 59.89 33.31 8.43
C GLU A 523 59.05 34.13 7.43
N GLU A 524 59.49 34.22 6.19
CA GLU A 524 58.79 34.97 5.14
C GLU A 524 57.49 34.26 4.72
N LYS A 525 57.47 32.92 4.65
CA LYS A 525 56.23 32.14 4.45
C LYS A 525 55.24 32.29 5.61
N LEU A 526 55.71 32.19 6.85
CA LEU A 526 54.87 32.31 8.04
C LEU A 526 54.30 33.73 8.18
N SER A 527 55.07 34.77 7.82
CA SER A 527 54.57 36.16 7.83
C SER A 527 53.58 36.44 6.70
N ALA A 528 53.75 35.83 5.52
CA ALA A 528 52.78 35.91 4.42
C ALA A 528 51.47 35.17 4.77
N GLN A 529 51.58 34.02 5.44
CA GLN A 529 50.44 33.22 5.87
C GLN A 529 49.68 33.91 7.01
N ALA A 530 50.39 34.48 8.00
CA ALA A 530 49.79 35.27 9.07
C ALA A 530 49.03 36.49 8.54
N ARG A 531 49.55 37.20 7.53
CA ARG A 531 48.83 38.33 6.88
C ARG A 531 47.60 37.87 6.08
N GLY A 532 47.65 36.68 5.49
CA GLY A 532 46.50 36.06 4.82
C GLY A 532 45.41 35.68 5.81
N ASP A 533 45.79 35.01 6.90
CA ASP A 533 44.89 34.57 7.96
C ASP A 533 44.29 35.76 8.73
N GLU A 534 45.05 36.83 8.94
CA GLU A 534 44.56 38.06 9.56
C GLU A 534 43.49 38.73 8.68
N ARG A 535 43.68 38.82 7.36
CA ARG A 535 42.67 39.35 6.44
C ARG A 535 41.41 38.50 6.37
N ILE A 536 41.57 37.17 6.39
CA ILE A 536 40.44 36.23 6.46
C ILE A 536 39.71 36.36 7.81
N GLY A 537 40.47 36.57 8.90
CA GLY A 537 39.94 36.84 10.23
C GLY A 537 39.12 38.12 10.30
N TYR A 538 39.62 39.23 9.73
CA TYR A 538 38.88 40.49 9.64
C TYR A 538 37.61 40.37 8.79
N ALA A 539 37.67 39.67 7.65
CA ALA A 539 36.51 39.44 6.81
C ALA A 539 35.45 38.57 7.51
N LYS A 540 35.87 37.52 8.23
CA LYS A 540 34.97 36.68 9.03
C LYS A 540 34.37 37.44 10.21
N ALA A 541 35.16 38.26 10.92
CA ALA A 541 34.68 39.07 12.03
C ALA A 541 33.69 40.17 11.58
N ALA A 542 33.91 40.75 10.39
CA ALA A 542 32.95 41.68 9.79
C ALA A 542 31.66 40.96 9.38
N ALA A 543 31.76 39.78 8.76
CA ALA A 543 30.60 38.97 8.37
C ALA A 543 29.79 38.49 9.58
N THR A 544 30.44 38.04 10.65
CA THR A 544 29.74 37.63 11.88
C THR A 544 29.12 38.81 12.62
N LYS A 545 29.75 39.99 12.58
CA LYS A 545 29.15 41.22 13.12
C LYS A 545 27.92 41.65 12.31
N GLU A 546 27.97 41.60 10.99
CA GLU A 546 26.81 41.92 10.12
C GLU A 546 25.69 40.88 10.26
N GLN A 547 26.02 39.59 10.34
CA GLN A 547 25.06 38.53 10.64
C GLN A 547 24.44 38.73 12.02
N GLY A 548 25.23 39.02 13.06
CA GLY A 548 24.71 39.30 14.40
C GLY A 548 23.82 40.54 14.46
N LEU A 549 24.10 41.58 13.68
CA LEU A 549 23.22 42.75 13.56
C LEU A 549 21.94 42.43 12.79
N ALA A 550 22.01 41.61 11.74
CA ALA A 550 20.83 41.15 11.01
C ALA A 550 19.94 40.25 11.89
N GLU A 551 20.53 39.32 12.63
CA GLU A 551 19.83 38.47 13.60
C GLU A 551 19.20 39.31 14.72
N ALA A 552 19.92 40.30 15.26
CA ALA A 552 19.37 41.21 16.27
C ALA A 552 18.19 42.03 15.73
N LEU A 553 18.24 42.47 14.47
CA LEU A 553 17.12 43.16 13.81
C LEU A 553 15.93 42.23 13.59
N VAL A 554 16.14 40.99 13.14
CA VAL A 554 15.08 39.99 12.97
C VAL A 554 14.43 39.65 14.30
N ILE A 555 15.22 39.45 15.36
CA ILE A 555 14.71 39.20 16.71
C ILE A 555 13.89 40.40 17.20
N ARG A 556 14.39 41.63 16.99
CA ARG A 556 13.66 42.85 17.35
C ARG A 556 12.32 42.94 16.62
N GLU A 557 12.30 42.76 15.30
CA GLU A 557 11.07 42.79 14.50
C GLU A 557 10.08 41.70 14.92
N ARG A 558 10.57 40.49 15.20
CA ARG A 558 9.74 39.38 15.69
C ARG A 558 9.13 39.71 17.06
N LEU A 559 9.92 40.22 17.99
CA LEU A 559 9.42 40.60 19.32
C LEU A 559 8.44 41.77 19.25
N THR A 560 8.65 42.74 18.35
CA THR A 560 7.66 43.82 18.14
C THR A 560 6.38 43.31 17.48
N ALA A 561 6.46 42.36 16.55
CA ALA A 561 5.29 41.71 15.96
C ALA A 561 4.52 40.87 16.99
N GLU A 562 5.22 40.11 17.84
CA GLU A 562 4.63 39.36 18.95
C GLU A 562 3.98 40.29 19.97
N ALA A 563 4.63 41.40 20.33
CA ALA A 563 4.06 42.40 21.24
C ALA A 563 2.78 43.03 20.67
N ASN A 564 2.79 43.42 19.39
CA ASN A 564 1.61 43.97 18.72
C ASN A 564 0.47 42.95 18.63
N GLY A 565 0.78 41.70 18.26
CA GLY A 565 -0.19 40.61 18.22
C GLY A 565 -0.79 40.29 19.59
N LEU A 566 0.01 40.38 20.66
CA LEU A 566 -0.49 40.26 22.03
C LEU A 566 -1.41 41.42 22.41
N VAL A 567 -1.07 42.66 22.07
CA VAL A 567 -1.93 43.83 22.31
C VAL A 567 -3.28 43.67 21.62
N GLU A 568 -3.30 43.28 20.35
CA GLU A 568 -4.52 43.01 19.59
C GLU A 568 -5.34 41.86 20.21
N LYS A 569 -4.65 40.80 20.65
CA LYS A 569 -5.30 39.65 21.31
C LYS A 569 -5.91 40.03 22.66
N PHE A 570 -5.24 40.85 23.47
CA PHE A 570 -5.78 41.35 24.74
C PHE A 570 -6.96 42.30 24.52
N GLN A 571 -6.92 43.14 23.48
CA GLN A 571 -8.06 43.98 23.10
C GLN A 571 -9.26 43.14 22.64
N ALA A 572 -9.02 42.08 21.86
CA ALA A 572 -10.06 41.14 21.46
C ALA A 572 -10.65 40.41 22.68
N MET A 573 -9.82 39.90 23.58
CA MET A 573 -10.27 39.25 24.82
C MET A 573 -11.09 40.20 25.71
N ALA A 574 -10.72 41.48 25.82
CA ALA A 574 -11.46 42.48 26.59
C ALA A 574 -12.89 42.74 26.07
N THR A 575 -13.16 42.46 24.79
CA THR A 575 -14.50 42.59 24.18
C THR A 575 -15.36 41.33 24.30
N MET A 576 -14.81 40.22 24.81
CA MET A 576 -15.51 38.94 24.95
C MET A 576 -16.31 38.85 26.26
N SER A 577 -17.32 37.96 26.30
CA SER A 577 -18.07 37.66 27.52
C SER A 577 -17.22 36.82 28.50
N GLU A 578 -17.53 36.90 29.80
CA GLU A 578 -16.78 36.26 30.90
C GLU A 578 -16.66 34.72 30.72
N GLN A 579 -17.70 34.06 30.22
CA GLN A 579 -17.66 32.62 29.86
C GLN A 579 -16.73 32.32 28.68
N SER A 580 -16.69 33.20 27.68
CA SER A 580 -15.82 33.01 26.50
C SER A 580 -14.36 33.26 26.85
N GLN A 581 -14.08 34.24 27.72
CA GLN A 581 -12.76 34.50 28.27
C GLN A 581 -12.23 33.29 29.03
N HIS A 582 -13.03 32.69 29.93
CA HIS A 582 -12.61 31.50 30.67
C HIS A 582 -12.33 30.29 29.75
N HIS A 583 -13.11 30.11 28.69
CA HIS A 583 -12.84 29.04 27.72
C HIS A 583 -11.53 29.29 26.95
N GLU A 584 -11.29 30.54 26.54
CA GLU A 584 -10.06 30.93 25.85
C GLU A 584 -8.84 30.82 26.76
N GLU A 585 -8.93 31.24 28.02
CA GLU A 585 -7.89 31.05 29.04
C GLU A 585 -7.57 29.57 29.27
N PHE A 586 -8.60 28.73 29.35
CA PHE A 586 -8.42 27.28 29.50
C PHE A 586 -7.74 26.66 28.28
N ARG A 587 -8.14 27.07 27.07
CA ARG A 587 -7.51 26.62 25.82
C ARG A 587 -6.05 27.04 25.77
N LEU A 588 -5.73 28.28 26.14
CA LEU A 588 -4.37 28.80 26.19
C LEU A 588 -3.52 28.07 27.23
N ALA A 589 -4.08 27.71 28.38
CA ALA A 589 -3.39 26.91 29.39
C ALA A 589 -3.05 25.51 28.87
N LEU A 590 -3.96 24.86 28.15
CA LEU A 590 -3.71 23.56 27.51
C LEU A 590 -2.65 23.66 26.40
N GLU A 591 -2.74 24.68 25.55
CA GLU A 591 -1.78 24.92 24.48
C GLU A 591 -0.37 25.18 25.03
N LYS A 592 -0.26 26.00 26.08
CA LYS A 592 1.01 26.23 26.78
C LYS A 592 1.53 24.99 27.50
N GLY A 593 0.64 24.18 28.08
CA GLY A 593 1.02 22.89 28.65
C GLY A 593 1.58 21.92 27.60
N PHE A 594 0.97 21.88 26.42
CA PHE A 594 1.45 21.10 25.29
C PHE A 594 2.82 21.59 24.79
N GLU A 595 3.00 22.90 24.63
CA GLU A 595 4.26 23.51 24.21
C GLU A 595 5.39 23.20 25.22
N GLN A 596 5.12 23.30 26.52
CA GLN A 596 6.06 22.91 27.57
C GLN A 596 6.42 21.42 27.53
N ALA A 597 5.43 20.54 27.29
CA ALA A 597 5.67 19.11 27.17
C ALA A 597 6.57 18.80 25.96
N MET A 598 6.31 19.43 24.81
CA MET A 598 7.14 19.29 23.61
C MET A 598 8.56 19.82 23.81
N ALA A 599 8.72 20.97 24.46
CA ALA A 599 10.03 21.53 24.79
C ALA A 599 10.81 20.62 25.75
N ALA A 600 10.15 20.03 26.76
CA ALA A 600 10.76 19.07 27.66
C ALA A 600 11.19 17.79 26.94
N ILE A 601 10.38 17.27 26.00
CA ILE A 601 10.74 16.11 25.17
C ILE A 601 11.94 16.44 24.27
N ALA A 602 11.98 17.64 23.67
CA ALA A 602 13.10 18.08 22.85
C ALA A 602 14.40 18.18 23.67
N ALA A 603 14.35 18.79 24.86
CA ALA A 603 15.48 18.84 25.78
C ALA A 603 15.96 17.44 26.18
N ASN A 604 15.03 16.51 26.49
CA ASN A 604 15.37 15.13 26.80
C ASN A 604 16.03 14.38 25.63
N LYS A 605 15.62 14.68 24.38
CA LYS A 605 16.23 14.13 23.17
C LYS A 605 17.66 14.63 23.00
N GLU A 606 17.91 15.92 23.26
CA GLU A 606 19.23 16.53 23.15
C GLU A 606 20.18 16.02 24.25
N ILE A 607 19.70 15.94 25.50
CA ILE A 607 20.44 15.31 26.61
C ILE A 607 20.78 13.85 26.29
N ALA A 608 19.84 13.10 25.73
CA ALA A 608 20.09 11.71 25.35
C ALA A 608 21.15 11.57 24.24
N ARG A 609 21.22 12.53 23.32
CA ARG A 609 22.22 12.58 22.25
C ARG A 609 23.60 12.90 22.80
N GLU A 610 23.72 13.96 23.60
CA GLU A 610 24.97 14.34 24.26
C GLU A 610 25.49 13.24 25.18
N GLN A 611 24.60 12.57 25.93
CA GLN A 611 24.97 11.41 26.75
C GLN A 611 25.47 10.24 25.89
N ALA A 612 24.84 9.98 24.74
CA ALA A 612 25.30 8.93 23.82
C ALA A 612 26.68 9.26 23.22
N ASP A 613 26.94 10.53 22.89
CA ASP A 613 28.22 10.98 22.36
C ASP A 613 29.33 10.93 23.42
N VAL A 614 29.05 11.33 24.66
CA VAL A 614 29.99 11.19 25.80
C VAL A 614 30.28 9.72 26.08
N LEU A 615 29.26 8.85 26.06
CA LEU A 615 29.46 7.41 26.24
C LEU A 615 30.28 6.81 25.09
N ALA A 616 30.01 7.19 23.83
CA ALA A 616 30.77 6.73 22.68
C ALA A 616 32.25 7.15 22.77
N ALA A 617 32.52 8.39 23.17
CA ALA A 617 33.88 8.88 23.39
C ALA A 617 34.58 8.19 24.59
N ALA A 618 33.83 7.85 25.64
CA ALA A 618 34.36 7.11 26.79
C ALA A 618 34.70 5.65 26.41
N PHE A 619 33.83 4.96 25.66
CA PHE A 619 34.07 3.61 25.18
C PHE A 619 35.21 3.54 24.14
N SER A 620 35.37 4.55 23.29
CA SER A 620 36.45 4.57 22.29
C SER A 620 37.84 4.72 22.92
N LYS A 621 37.92 5.36 24.09
CA LYS A 621 39.19 5.57 24.82
C LYS A 621 39.46 4.55 25.92
N ALA A 622 38.45 3.80 26.36
CA ALA A 622 38.59 2.81 27.42
C ALA A 622 39.00 1.44 26.86
N ASN A 623 40.14 0.92 27.30
CA ASN A 623 40.52 -0.49 27.08
C ASN A 623 39.76 -1.36 28.08
N ILE A 624 38.63 -1.94 27.66
CA ILE A 624 37.81 -2.82 28.50
C ILE A 624 38.19 -4.28 28.19
N GLU A 625 38.98 -4.91 29.05
CA GLU A 625 39.18 -6.36 29.04
C GLU A 625 38.02 -7.05 29.75
N ILE A 626 37.13 -7.69 28.98
CA ILE A 626 36.03 -8.50 29.51
C ILE A 626 36.56 -9.91 29.78
N VAL A 627 36.93 -10.20 31.03
CA VAL A 627 37.34 -11.54 31.46
C VAL A 627 36.13 -12.26 32.09
N GLY A 628 35.59 -13.26 31.39
CA GLY A 628 34.69 -14.28 31.95
C GLY A 628 33.22 -14.20 31.51
N GLY A 629 32.74 -15.28 30.88
CA GLY A 629 31.42 -15.41 30.27
C GLY A 629 30.27 -15.63 31.26
N ASN A 630 29.70 -14.54 31.78
CA ASN A 630 28.34 -14.55 32.32
C ASN A 630 27.57 -13.33 31.79
N ASP A 631 26.43 -13.58 31.13
CA ASP A 631 25.49 -12.59 30.55
C ASP A 631 24.92 -11.56 31.55
N ASN A 632 25.28 -11.67 32.83
CA ASN A 632 24.80 -10.83 33.92
C ASN A 632 25.49 -9.46 33.98
N PHE A 633 26.72 -9.30 33.50
CA PHE A 633 27.40 -8.00 33.56
C PHE A 633 26.78 -7.00 32.57
N PHE A 634 26.55 -7.42 31.32
CA PHE A 634 25.87 -6.60 30.32
C PHE A 634 24.44 -6.27 30.73
N ASN A 635 23.69 -7.24 31.27
CA ASN A 635 22.32 -7.03 31.72
C ASN A 635 22.21 -6.17 32.99
N SER A 636 23.17 -6.25 33.90
CA SER A 636 23.18 -5.39 35.11
C SER A 636 23.60 -3.97 34.77
N PHE A 637 24.56 -3.81 33.85
CA PHE A 637 25.01 -2.51 33.35
C PHE A 637 23.93 -1.82 32.51
N SER A 638 23.26 -2.54 31.60
CA SER A 638 22.16 -2.00 30.80
C SER A 638 20.93 -1.63 31.65
N LYS A 639 20.62 -2.45 32.68
CA LYS A 639 19.57 -2.13 33.66
C LYS A 639 19.91 -0.90 34.48
N ALA A 640 21.14 -0.73 34.95
CA ALA A 640 21.56 0.45 35.70
C ALA A 640 21.42 1.76 34.89
N ILE A 641 21.65 1.70 33.56
CA ILE A 641 21.44 2.84 32.64
C ILE A 641 19.95 3.11 32.40
N SER A 642 19.12 2.08 32.32
CA SER A 642 17.67 2.22 32.10
C SER A 642 16.89 2.72 33.33
N VAL A 643 17.34 2.39 34.54
CA VAL A 643 16.64 2.68 35.80
C VAL A 643 16.75 4.15 36.22
N GLY A 644 17.73 4.91 35.71
CA GLY A 644 17.82 6.36 35.93
C GLY A 644 16.71 7.17 35.24
N LYS A 645 16.01 6.61 34.25
CA LYS A 645 15.01 7.33 33.43
C LYS A 645 13.55 7.15 33.88
N ALA A 646 13.23 6.16 34.71
CA ALA A 646 11.84 5.84 35.04
C ALA A 646 11.25 6.67 36.20
N ILE A 647 12.08 7.35 36.99
CA ILE A 647 11.64 7.95 38.27
C ILE A 647 11.37 9.46 38.16
N GLU A 648 11.87 10.14 37.13
CA GLU A 648 11.83 11.61 37.09
C GLU A 648 10.71 12.20 36.21
N GLY A 649 10.28 11.48 35.16
CA GLY A 649 9.28 11.97 34.20
C GLY A 649 7.82 11.88 34.66
N THR A 650 7.50 11.01 35.61
CA THR A 650 6.10 10.73 36.03
C THR A 650 5.71 11.42 37.35
N VAL A 651 6.67 12.00 38.08
CA VAL A 651 6.45 12.52 39.44
C VAL A 651 5.92 13.96 39.46
N ASN A 652 6.07 14.72 38.37
CA ASN A 652 5.69 16.14 38.34
C ASN A 652 4.38 16.46 37.59
N GLN A 653 3.73 15.50 36.92
CA GLN A 653 2.60 15.80 36.02
C GLN A 653 1.21 15.42 36.55
N SER A 654 1.09 14.83 37.74
CA SER A 654 -0.23 14.50 38.30
C SER A 654 -0.40 15.06 39.72
N PRO A 655 -1.29 16.05 39.94
CA PRO A 655 -1.58 16.59 41.27
C PRO A 655 -2.22 15.55 42.20
N VAL A 656 -2.83 14.50 41.64
CA VAL A 656 -3.39 13.36 42.40
C VAL A 656 -2.29 12.43 42.91
N LEU A 657 -1.24 12.21 42.11
CA LEU A 657 -0.05 11.44 42.52
C LEU A 657 0.86 12.23 43.45
N GLN A 658 0.97 13.56 43.28
CA GLN A 658 1.68 14.43 44.22
C GLN A 658 0.99 14.44 45.58
N SER A 659 -0.34 14.58 45.64
CA SER A 659 -1.09 14.51 46.90
C SER A 659 -1.08 13.12 47.52
N ALA A 660 -1.13 12.04 46.73
CA ALA A 660 -0.99 10.68 47.20
C ALA A 660 0.43 10.41 47.74
N LEU A 661 1.48 10.81 47.02
CA LEU A 661 2.86 10.66 47.44
C LEU A 661 3.17 11.53 48.66
N GLN A 662 2.67 12.76 48.71
CA GLN A 662 2.82 13.66 49.86
C GLN A 662 2.02 13.15 51.07
N SER A 663 0.87 12.50 50.86
CA SER A 663 0.12 11.80 51.92
C SER A 663 0.82 10.53 52.42
N VAL A 664 1.57 9.83 51.55
CA VAL A 664 2.35 8.64 51.89
C VAL A 664 3.67 9.03 52.55
N LEU A 665 4.32 10.10 52.09
CA LEU A 665 5.56 10.65 52.65
C LEU A 665 5.33 11.30 54.01
N SER A 666 4.19 11.98 54.20
CA SER A 666 3.76 12.50 55.50
C SER A 666 3.31 11.40 56.48
N ARG A 667 2.88 10.24 55.97
CA ARG A 667 2.60 9.04 56.80
C ARG A 667 3.85 8.23 57.14
N LEU A 668 4.89 8.28 56.31
CA LEU A 668 6.17 7.61 56.53
C LEU A 668 7.15 8.42 57.40
N SER A 669 6.99 9.74 57.44
CA SER A 669 7.80 10.65 58.27
C SER A 669 7.08 10.97 59.59
N GLY A 670 7.21 10.08 60.57
CA GLY A 670 6.78 10.36 61.94
C GLY A 670 7.92 10.91 62.81
N ASN A 671 7.92 12.22 63.13
CA ASN A 671 7.89 12.68 64.52
C ASN A 671 7.70 14.21 64.71
N LYS A 672 6.73 14.54 65.58
CA LYS A 672 6.54 15.71 66.47
C LYS A 672 6.23 17.12 65.90
N ASN A 673 4.96 17.50 66.16
CA ASN A 673 4.40 18.78 66.63
C ASN A 673 4.88 20.08 65.97
N ILE A 674 3.93 20.87 65.44
CA ILE A 674 3.56 22.20 65.94
C ILE A 674 2.21 22.66 65.30
N ASP A 675 1.34 23.13 66.20
CA ASP A 675 0.10 23.93 66.13
C ASP A 675 -0.94 23.85 64.98
N LEU A 676 -2.12 23.37 65.37
CA LEU A 676 -3.38 23.26 64.62
C LEU A 676 -4.33 24.46 64.82
N LYS A 677 -3.83 25.63 65.24
CA LYS A 677 -4.68 26.79 65.61
C LYS A 677 -4.66 28.00 64.68
N GLU A 678 -3.87 28.00 63.60
CA GLU A 678 -3.78 29.18 62.71
C GLU A 678 -4.12 28.93 61.23
N THR A 679 -4.38 27.69 60.82
CA THR A 679 -4.69 27.36 59.42
C THR A 679 -6.15 26.98 59.16
N LEU A 680 -7.01 27.05 60.20
CA LEU A 680 -8.46 26.85 60.09
C LEU A 680 -9.25 28.17 60.21
N LYS A 681 -8.86 29.17 59.41
CA LYS A 681 -9.72 30.31 59.06
C LYS A 681 -9.51 30.69 57.60
N ASN A 682 -10.14 29.97 56.68
CA ASN A 682 -11.12 30.58 55.79
C ASN A 682 -11.87 29.52 55.01
N THR A 683 -13.16 29.80 54.86
CA THR A 683 -14.22 28.86 54.55
C THR A 683 -14.82 29.24 53.20
N ASP A 684 -14.10 29.03 52.10
CA ASP A 684 -14.65 29.33 50.75
C ASP A 684 -14.97 28.08 49.94
N LEU A 685 -15.15 26.93 50.62
CA LEU A 685 -15.78 25.73 50.05
C LEU A 685 -17.11 25.37 50.74
N LYS A 686 -17.73 26.33 51.44
CA LYS A 686 -19.17 26.26 51.79
C LYS A 686 -20.09 26.91 50.76
N ALA A 687 -19.55 27.59 49.74
CA ALA A 687 -20.34 28.24 48.68
C ALA A 687 -20.68 27.32 47.49
N LEU A 688 -19.85 26.32 47.19
CA LEU A 688 -20.05 25.43 46.04
C LEU A 688 -20.97 24.22 46.30
N ALA A 689 -21.31 23.94 47.56
CA ALA A 689 -22.19 22.83 47.93
C ALA A 689 -23.69 23.20 47.97
N LYS A 690 -24.08 24.41 47.52
CA LYS A 690 -25.46 24.92 47.63
C LYS A 690 -26.19 25.14 46.29
N GLN A 691 -25.63 24.70 45.16
CA GLN A 691 -26.21 24.95 43.82
C GLN A 691 -26.85 23.72 43.15
N PHE A 692 -26.88 22.54 43.78
CA PHE A 692 -27.37 21.31 43.15
C PHE A 692 -28.43 20.49 43.92
N LEU A 693 -29.14 21.05 44.92
CA LEU A 693 -30.31 20.39 45.52
C LEU A 693 -31.48 21.38 45.75
N PRO A 694 -32.75 21.01 45.50
CA PRO A 694 -33.91 21.92 45.57
C PRO A 694 -34.68 21.89 46.90
N SER A 695 -35.30 23.05 47.23
CA SER A 695 -36.41 23.34 48.18
C SER A 695 -36.17 23.04 49.68
N ASP A 696 -36.60 23.81 50.69
CA ASP A 696 -37.48 24.99 50.79
C ASP A 696 -37.35 25.61 52.20
N SER A 697 -37.91 26.82 52.35
CA SER A 697 -38.38 27.48 53.59
C SER A 697 -37.45 28.43 54.38
N ASN A 698 -37.78 29.72 54.22
CA ASN A 698 -38.09 30.72 55.24
C ASN A 698 -37.03 31.45 56.08
N GLN A 699 -37.17 32.78 55.97
CA GLN A 699 -37.11 33.84 56.98
C GLN A 699 -35.71 34.36 57.40
N GLU A 700 -35.46 35.63 57.03
CA GLU A 700 -35.32 36.79 57.96
C GLU A 700 -33.87 36.89 58.49
N ASN A 701 -33.20 38.03 58.64
CA ASN A 701 -33.49 39.45 58.42
C ASN A 701 -32.13 40.18 58.44
N ASP A 702 -32.09 41.36 57.83
CA ASP A 702 -31.29 42.54 58.21
C ASP A 702 -29.75 42.48 58.39
N GLY A 703 -29.07 43.20 57.48
CA GLY A 703 -28.57 44.54 57.81
C GLY A 703 -27.09 44.69 58.20
N GLN A 704 -26.24 44.94 57.20
CA GLN A 704 -25.47 46.19 56.98
C GLN A 704 -24.46 46.04 55.84
#